data_AF-A0A2K5XSR8-F1
#
_entry.id   AF-A0A2K5XSR8-F1
#
_cell.length_a   1.000
_cell.length_b   1.000
_cell.length_c   1.000
_cell.angle_alpha   90.00
_cell.angle_beta   90.00
_cell.angle_gamma   90.00
#
_symmetry.space_group_name_H-M   'P 1'
#
loop_
_entity.id
_entity.type
_entity.pdbx_description
1 polymer ?
#
loop_
_entity_poly.entity_id
_entity_poly.type
_entity_poly.pdbx_seq_one_letter_code
_entity_poly.pdbx_strand_id
1 'polypeptide(L)'
;MGSGAGKLGRAERLPMLFLFLLLLFCPALCEQIRYRIPEEMPKGSVVGNLATDLGFSVQELPTRKLRVSSEKPYFTVSAERGELLVSSRLDREEICGKNPACALEFEAVAENPLNFYHVNVEIEDINDHTPTFTQNSFELQISESAQPGTRFILEVAEDADTGLNSLQKYKLSLNPSFSLIIKEKQDGSKYPELALEKTLDREQQSYHRLVLTALDGGDPPLSGTTELRIQVTDANDNPPVFNRDVYRVSLRENVPPGTTVLQVSATDQDEGINSEITYSFYRTVQIFGLNSKSGEITTQKKLDFEETKEYSMIVEGRDGGGLVAQCTVEINIQDENDNSPEVTFHSLLEMILENAVPGTLIALIKIHDQDSGENGEVNCQLQGEVPFKIISSSKNSYKLVTDGTLDREQTPEYNVTITATDRGKPPLSSSISVILHISDVNDNAPVFHQASYLVSVAENNPPGASIAQVCASDPDLGLNGQVSYSIMASDLEPLALASYVSVSAQSGVVFAQRAFDYEQLRAFELTLQARDQGSPALSANVSLRVLVGDRNDNAPRVLYPALGPDGSALFDMVPRAAEPGYLVTKVVAVDADSGHNAWLSYHVLQASEPGLFSLGLRTGEVRTERALGDRDAARQRLLVAVRDGGQPPLSATVTLHLVFANSLQEVLPDITDRPVPSDPQAELQFYLVVALALISVLFLLAMILAIALRLRRSSSPAAWSCFQPGLCVKSGPVVPPNYSEGTLPYSYNLCVAHTGKTEFNFLKCSEQLSSGQDILCGDSSAALFPLCNSSESTSHPELVSFIYVYSFSLPTQFSVFT
;
A
#
# COMPACT_ATOMS: atom_id res chain seq x y z
N MET A 1 -32.17 94.81 -13.16
CA MET A 1 -32.79 94.29 -14.41
C MET A 1 -34.20 93.87 -14.00
N GLY A 2 -35.29 94.58 -14.34
CA GLY A 2 -35.81 94.93 -15.68
C GLY A 2 -36.73 93.78 -16.12
N SER A 3 -38.05 93.90 -16.30
CA SER A 3 -38.91 94.95 -16.90
C SER A 3 -40.36 94.81 -16.35
N GLY A 4 -41.33 95.74 -16.42
CA GLY A 4 -41.36 97.09 -16.98
C GLY A 4 -42.60 97.40 -17.85
N ALA A 5 -43.75 97.71 -17.25
CA ALA A 5 -44.92 98.41 -17.85
C ALA A 5 -45.96 98.77 -16.75
N GLY A 6 -46.66 99.92 -16.72
CA GLY A 6 -46.50 101.17 -17.48
C GLY A 6 -47.80 101.99 -17.59
N LYS A 7 -47.81 103.25 -17.08
CA LYS A 7 -48.88 104.29 -17.19
C LYS A 7 -50.13 104.06 -16.29
N LEU A 8 -50.92 105.05 -15.86
CA LEU A 8 -51.02 106.50 -16.17
C LEU A 8 -51.64 107.26 -14.97
N GLY A 9 -51.32 108.55 -14.73
CA GLY A 9 -52.05 109.39 -13.75
C GLY A 9 -51.48 110.80 -13.58
N ARG A 10 -52.29 111.84 -13.83
CA ARG A 10 -51.89 113.27 -13.81
C ARG A 10 -52.25 113.94 -12.47
N ALA A 11 -51.50 114.98 -12.11
CA ALA A 11 -51.83 115.89 -11.01
C ALA A 11 -52.70 117.06 -11.48
N GLU A 12 -53.67 117.49 -10.66
CA GLU A 12 -54.31 118.81 -10.74
C GLU A 12 -54.60 119.41 -9.34
N ARG A 13 -54.10 120.64 -9.16
CA ARG A 13 -54.71 121.83 -8.52
C ARG A 13 -55.42 121.74 -7.15
N LEU A 14 -54.80 122.46 -6.19
CA LEU A 14 -55.34 123.43 -5.21
C LEU A 14 -56.87 123.62 -5.08
N PRO A 15 -57.37 123.91 -3.85
CA PRO A 15 -57.37 125.32 -3.45
C PRO A 15 -57.01 125.64 -1.98
N MET A 16 -56.27 126.74 -1.79
CA MET A 16 -56.36 127.56 -0.57
C MET A 16 -57.76 128.20 -0.50
N LEU A 17 -58.57 127.91 0.53
CA LEU A 17 -59.46 128.91 1.15
C LEU A 17 -60.13 128.46 2.48
N PHE A 18 -59.38 128.17 3.56
CA PHE A 18 -59.99 128.14 4.90
C PHE A 18 -59.04 128.50 6.07
N LEU A 19 -58.13 129.44 5.83
CA LEU A 19 -57.22 129.97 6.86
C LEU A 19 -57.54 131.44 7.20
N PHE A 20 -58.77 131.77 7.60
CA PHE A 20 -59.07 133.08 8.24
C PHE A 20 -60.40 133.20 9.02
N LEU A 21 -61.05 132.10 9.44
CA LEU A 21 -62.38 132.21 10.09
C LEU A 21 -62.69 131.19 11.22
N LEU A 22 -61.65 130.70 11.91
CA LEU A 22 -61.77 130.09 13.24
C LEU A 22 -60.78 130.73 14.25
N LEU A 23 -60.64 132.06 14.16
CA LEU A 23 -59.82 132.89 15.05
C LEU A 23 -60.59 133.40 16.29
N LEU A 24 -61.66 132.67 16.67
CA LEU A 24 -62.50 132.89 17.83
C LEU A 24 -62.76 131.52 18.46
N PHE A 25 -62.63 131.43 19.79
CA PHE A 25 -62.56 130.19 20.60
C PHE A 25 -61.21 129.43 20.59
N CYS A 26 -60.17 130.08 21.12
CA CYS A 26 -59.13 129.36 21.86
C CYS A 26 -59.57 129.19 23.33
N PRO A 27 -59.90 127.97 23.80
CA PRO A 27 -59.62 127.60 25.18
C PRO A 27 -58.13 127.27 25.28
N ALA A 28 -57.47 127.72 26.35
CA ALA A 28 -56.11 127.26 26.63
C ALA A 28 -56.14 125.77 26.96
N LEU A 29 -55.53 124.94 26.12
CA LEU A 29 -55.17 123.57 26.49
C LEU A 29 -54.06 123.67 27.54
N CYS A 30 -54.28 123.05 28.70
CA CYS A 30 -53.29 123.01 29.77
C CYS A 30 -52.08 122.21 29.30
N GLU A 31 -50.91 122.84 29.28
CA GLU A 31 -49.67 122.22 28.81
C GLU A 31 -49.17 121.24 29.90
N GLN A 32 -49.10 119.94 29.57
CA GLN A 32 -48.63 118.91 30.50
C GLN A 32 -47.11 119.05 30.66
N ILE A 33 -46.63 119.21 31.89
CA ILE A 33 -45.18 119.33 32.15
C ILE A 33 -44.54 117.96 31.96
N ARG A 34 -43.46 117.91 31.18
CA ARG A 34 -42.68 116.71 30.91
C ARG A 34 -41.23 116.91 31.31
N TYR A 35 -40.73 116.03 32.16
CA TYR A 35 -39.31 115.92 32.46
C TYR A 35 -38.76 114.58 31.96
N ARG A 36 -37.46 114.58 31.68
CA ARG A 36 -36.67 113.39 31.40
C ARG A 36 -35.53 113.34 32.40
N ILE A 37 -35.39 112.21 33.05
CA ILE A 37 -34.29 111.92 33.97
C ILE A 37 -33.81 110.50 33.74
N PRO A 38 -32.51 110.23 33.91
CA PRO A 38 -32.06 108.86 34.04
C PRO A 38 -32.63 108.24 35.33
N GLU A 39 -32.65 106.92 35.40
CA GLU A 39 -32.88 106.21 36.66
C GLU A 39 -31.69 106.31 37.64
N GLU A 40 -31.77 105.60 38.76
CA GLU A 40 -30.76 105.58 39.84
C GLU A 40 -30.30 106.96 40.36
N MET A 41 -31.05 108.02 40.08
CA MET A 41 -30.73 109.36 40.56
C MET A 41 -30.67 109.38 42.10
N PRO A 42 -29.58 109.93 42.70
CA PRO A 42 -29.47 110.05 44.14
C PRO A 42 -30.66 110.80 44.75
N LYS A 43 -31.14 110.32 45.91
CA LYS A 43 -32.22 110.99 46.66
C LYS A 43 -31.84 112.45 46.95
N GLY A 44 -32.77 113.36 46.62
CA GLY A 44 -32.57 114.81 46.68
C GLY A 44 -32.07 115.45 45.37
N SER A 45 -31.83 114.66 44.31
CA SER A 45 -31.51 115.21 42.98
C SER A 45 -32.67 116.02 42.41
N VAL A 46 -32.34 117.11 41.72
CA VAL A 46 -33.32 117.99 41.06
C VAL A 46 -33.70 117.39 39.70
N VAL A 47 -35.00 117.16 39.51
CA VAL A 47 -35.62 116.70 38.26
C VAL A 47 -35.90 117.89 37.33
N GLY A 48 -36.35 119.00 37.89
CA GLY A 48 -36.71 120.22 37.18
C GLY A 48 -37.27 121.28 38.14
N ASN A 49 -37.38 122.54 37.70
CA ASN A 49 -38.00 123.58 38.53
C ASN A 49 -39.48 123.72 38.19
N LEU A 50 -40.28 122.90 38.86
CA LEU A 50 -41.73 122.85 38.66
C LEU A 50 -42.42 124.20 38.90
N ALA A 51 -41.89 125.04 39.81
CA ALA A 51 -42.43 126.38 40.01
C ALA A 51 -42.20 127.32 38.82
N THR A 52 -40.99 127.36 38.24
CA THR A 52 -40.74 128.21 37.07
C THR A 52 -41.57 127.77 35.88
N ASP A 53 -41.71 126.46 35.71
CA ASP A 53 -42.37 125.85 34.56
C ASP A 53 -43.91 125.98 34.67
N LEU A 54 -44.43 126.09 35.90
CA LEU A 54 -45.82 126.50 36.20
C LEU A 54 -46.04 128.02 36.21
N GLY A 55 -45.01 128.82 35.94
CA GLY A 55 -45.09 130.29 35.94
C GLY A 55 -45.25 130.93 37.32
N PHE A 56 -44.89 130.24 38.40
CA PHE A 56 -44.99 130.72 39.77
C PHE A 56 -43.74 131.50 40.19
N SER A 57 -43.91 132.66 40.81
CA SER A 57 -42.76 133.38 41.37
C SER A 57 -42.32 132.77 42.71
N VAL A 58 -41.03 132.86 43.03
CA VAL A 58 -40.46 132.31 44.28
C VAL A 58 -41.15 132.87 45.54
N GLN A 59 -41.70 134.08 45.48
CA GLN A 59 -42.45 134.71 46.59
C GLN A 59 -43.86 134.11 46.80
N GLU A 60 -44.43 133.43 45.79
CA GLU A 60 -45.77 132.82 45.86
C GLU A 60 -45.76 131.36 46.34
N LEU A 61 -44.59 130.72 46.47
CA LEU A 61 -44.50 129.30 46.81
C LEU A 61 -44.95 128.97 48.24
N PRO A 62 -44.59 129.74 49.29
CA PRO A 62 -45.04 129.45 50.66
C PRO A 62 -46.55 129.59 50.84
N THR A 63 -47.19 130.50 50.09
CA THR A 63 -48.65 130.66 50.07
C THR A 63 -49.37 129.58 49.25
N ARG A 64 -48.74 129.07 48.18
CA ARG A 64 -49.33 128.03 47.33
C ARG A 64 -49.13 126.58 47.79
N LYS A 65 -48.22 126.31 48.74
CA LYS A 65 -47.98 124.97 49.31
C LYS A 65 -47.89 123.84 48.26
N LEU A 66 -47.11 124.08 47.21
CA LEU A 66 -46.97 123.14 46.09
C LEU A 66 -46.52 121.75 46.58
N ARG A 67 -47.30 120.72 46.31
CA ARG A 67 -47.03 119.33 46.76
C ARG A 67 -47.34 118.31 45.67
N VAL A 68 -46.61 117.19 45.70
CA VAL A 68 -46.85 116.02 44.83
C VAL A 68 -47.97 115.16 45.39
N SER A 69 -48.82 114.65 44.51
CA SER A 69 -49.87 113.66 44.77
C SER A 69 -49.67 112.46 43.85
N SER A 70 -49.12 111.38 44.41
CA SER A 70 -48.82 110.12 43.73
C SER A 70 -49.01 108.94 44.69
N GLU A 71 -49.30 107.73 44.16
CA GLU A 71 -49.48 106.52 44.99
C GLU A 71 -48.20 106.11 45.72
N LYS A 72 -47.06 106.18 45.02
CA LYS A 72 -45.72 105.97 45.56
C LYS A 72 -44.98 107.32 45.63
N PRO A 73 -44.28 107.64 46.73
CA PRO A 73 -43.63 108.94 46.94
C PRO A 73 -42.26 109.04 46.24
N TYR A 74 -42.21 108.75 44.93
CA TYR A 74 -41.00 108.82 44.11
C TYR A 74 -40.43 110.24 44.01
N PHE A 75 -41.31 111.25 43.99
CA PHE A 75 -40.93 112.66 43.91
C PHE A 75 -41.52 113.48 45.06
N THR A 76 -40.85 114.58 45.38
CA THR A 76 -41.31 115.60 46.33
C THR A 76 -40.98 116.99 45.78
N VAL A 77 -41.58 118.05 46.30
CA VAL A 77 -41.30 119.43 45.85
C VAL A 77 -40.68 120.25 46.99
N SER A 78 -39.60 120.96 46.66
CA SER A 78 -38.93 121.89 47.56
C SER A 78 -39.82 123.10 47.85
N ALA A 79 -40.28 123.25 49.09
CA ALA A 79 -41.15 124.36 49.49
C ALA A 79 -40.51 125.75 49.37
N GLU A 80 -39.17 125.84 49.37
CA GLU A 80 -38.43 127.10 49.27
C GLU A 80 -38.16 127.54 47.82
N ARG A 81 -37.97 126.58 46.91
CA ARG A 81 -37.50 126.83 45.53
C ARG A 81 -38.43 126.37 44.43
N GLY A 82 -39.40 125.50 44.76
CA GLY A 82 -40.33 124.92 43.80
C GLY A 82 -39.72 123.85 42.90
N GLU A 83 -38.51 123.40 43.22
CA GLU A 83 -37.80 122.32 42.53
C GLU A 83 -38.46 120.96 42.83
N LEU A 84 -38.68 120.17 41.79
CA LEU A 84 -39.09 118.77 41.90
C LEU A 84 -37.84 117.93 42.21
N LEU A 85 -37.88 117.17 43.31
CA LEU A 85 -36.76 116.41 43.84
C LEU A 85 -37.08 114.91 43.90
N VAL A 86 -36.09 114.06 43.64
CA VAL A 86 -36.18 112.61 43.82
C VAL A 86 -36.25 112.25 45.32
N SER A 87 -37.24 111.45 45.71
CA SER A 87 -37.60 111.13 47.11
C SER A 87 -37.33 109.67 47.51
N SER A 88 -37.43 108.72 46.57
CA SER A 88 -37.01 107.33 46.74
C SER A 88 -36.19 106.87 45.52
N ARG A 89 -35.53 105.70 45.61
CA ARG A 89 -34.84 105.09 44.47
C ARG A 89 -35.80 104.96 43.28
N LEU A 90 -35.30 105.30 42.11
CA LEU A 90 -35.95 105.12 40.82
C LEU A 90 -35.21 103.98 40.15
N ASP A 91 -35.76 102.77 40.26
CA ASP A 91 -35.26 101.52 39.66
C ASP A 91 -36.28 101.17 38.56
N ARG A 92 -35.87 101.28 37.30
CA ARG A 92 -36.78 101.19 36.15
C ARG A 92 -37.20 99.75 35.91
N GLU A 93 -36.39 98.77 36.29
CA GLU A 93 -36.64 97.33 36.17
C GLU A 93 -37.76 96.92 37.12
N GLU A 94 -37.76 97.42 38.36
CA GLU A 94 -38.83 97.18 39.34
C GLU A 94 -40.13 97.91 38.96
N ILE A 95 -40.03 99.13 38.40
CA ILE A 95 -41.19 99.98 38.08
C ILE A 95 -41.89 99.57 36.78
N CYS A 96 -41.10 99.39 35.72
CA CYS A 96 -41.56 99.25 34.34
C CYS A 96 -41.15 97.90 33.71
N GLY A 97 -40.14 97.22 34.25
CA GLY A 97 -39.58 96.00 33.67
C GLY A 97 -39.13 96.22 32.22
N LYS A 98 -39.39 95.24 31.35
CA LYS A 98 -38.99 95.28 29.94
C LYS A 98 -39.88 96.16 29.04
N ASN A 99 -40.72 97.03 29.60
CA ASN A 99 -41.53 97.95 28.81
C ASN A 99 -40.65 99.09 28.23
N PRO A 100 -40.66 99.33 26.90
CA PRO A 100 -39.74 100.26 26.24
C PRO A 100 -40.07 101.75 26.45
N ALA A 101 -41.14 102.06 27.19
CA ALA A 101 -41.50 103.41 27.58
C ALA A 101 -41.84 103.40 29.07
N CYS A 102 -40.96 103.98 29.89
CA CYS A 102 -41.17 104.13 31.32
C CYS A 102 -41.50 105.58 31.65
N ALA A 103 -42.73 105.83 32.09
CA ALA A 103 -43.28 107.16 32.32
C ALA A 103 -44.06 107.18 33.64
N LEU A 104 -43.61 108.00 34.59
CA LEU A 104 -44.28 108.22 35.87
C LEU A 104 -45.19 109.46 35.76
N GLU A 105 -46.49 109.21 35.63
CA GLU A 105 -47.51 110.26 35.65
C GLU A 105 -48.02 110.50 37.08
N PHE A 106 -48.04 111.77 37.51
CA PHE A 106 -48.59 112.19 38.80
C PHE A 106 -49.09 113.63 38.76
N GLU A 107 -49.82 114.04 39.80
CA GLU A 107 -50.35 115.40 39.91
C GLU A 107 -49.55 116.24 40.90
N ALA A 108 -49.27 117.48 40.54
CA ALA A 108 -48.82 118.51 41.46
C ALA A 108 -50.00 119.41 41.86
N VAL A 109 -50.23 119.55 43.16
CA VAL A 109 -51.34 120.30 43.74
C VAL A 109 -50.83 121.63 44.28
N ALA A 110 -51.44 122.72 43.82
CA ALA A 110 -51.25 124.06 44.38
C ALA A 110 -52.54 124.52 45.08
N GLU A 111 -52.42 125.22 46.21
CA GLU A 111 -53.53 125.75 46.99
C GLU A 111 -53.62 127.29 46.85
N ASN A 112 -54.82 127.86 46.87
CA ASN A 112 -55.07 129.32 46.82
C ASN A 112 -54.51 130.08 45.59
N PRO A 113 -55.14 129.98 44.40
CA PRO A 113 -56.32 129.17 44.09
C PRO A 113 -55.97 127.69 43.98
N LEU A 114 -56.94 126.82 44.28
CA LEU A 114 -56.73 125.37 44.20
C LEU A 114 -56.61 124.96 42.72
N ASN A 115 -55.49 124.34 42.33
CA ASN A 115 -55.29 123.84 40.97
C ASN A 115 -54.44 122.55 40.95
N PHE A 116 -54.66 121.73 39.92
CA PHE A 116 -53.96 120.48 39.67
C PHE A 116 -53.17 120.59 38.36
N TYR A 117 -51.91 120.16 38.39
CA TYR A 117 -51.04 120.15 37.23
C TYR A 117 -50.55 118.72 36.99
N HIS A 118 -50.78 118.21 35.78
CA HIS A 118 -50.30 116.89 35.40
C HIS A 118 -48.81 116.99 35.05
N VAL A 119 -47.99 116.22 35.75
CA VAL A 119 -46.55 116.08 35.53
C VAL A 119 -46.30 114.65 35.06
N ASN A 120 -45.56 114.51 33.96
CA ASN A 120 -45.07 113.23 33.49
C ASN A 120 -43.54 113.24 33.53
N VAL A 121 -42.95 112.24 34.18
CA VAL A 121 -41.50 112.05 34.23
C VAL A 121 -41.15 110.79 33.47
N GLU A 122 -40.60 110.95 32.27
CA GLU A 122 -40.02 109.87 31.48
C GLU A 122 -38.69 109.46 32.12
N ILE A 123 -38.58 108.18 32.50
CA ILE A 123 -37.36 107.58 33.07
C ILE A 123 -36.53 106.99 31.92
N GLU A 124 -35.31 107.50 31.76
CA GLU A 124 -34.32 107.01 30.82
C GLU A 124 -33.51 105.86 31.46
N ASP A 125 -33.35 104.79 30.69
CA ASP A 125 -32.68 103.54 31.04
C ASP A 125 -31.16 103.72 31.23
N ILE A 126 -30.61 103.24 32.35
CA ILE A 126 -29.15 103.14 32.57
C ILE A 126 -28.70 101.70 32.31
N ASN A 127 -27.51 101.54 31.75
CA ASN A 127 -26.85 100.23 31.58
C ASN A 127 -26.22 99.75 32.91
N ASP A 128 -27.04 99.44 33.92
CA ASP A 128 -26.58 99.02 35.25
C ASP A 128 -26.71 97.51 35.51
N HIS A 129 -27.45 96.77 34.67
CA HIS A 129 -27.40 95.33 34.64
C HIS A 129 -26.40 94.82 33.59
N THR A 130 -25.98 93.57 33.76
CA THR A 130 -25.09 92.88 32.81
C THR A 130 -25.83 91.69 32.22
N PRO A 131 -25.62 91.33 30.94
CA PRO A 131 -26.11 90.06 30.41
C PRO A 131 -25.66 88.88 31.28
N THR A 132 -26.59 88.02 31.71
CA THR A 132 -26.29 86.84 32.55
C THR A 132 -26.81 85.55 31.93
N PHE A 133 -26.07 84.45 32.12
CA PHE A 133 -26.56 83.10 31.81
C PHE A 133 -27.10 82.45 33.09
N THR A 134 -28.08 81.56 32.97
CA THR A 134 -28.62 80.81 34.11
C THR A 134 -27.66 79.74 34.61
N GLN A 135 -26.78 79.24 33.73
CA GLN A 135 -25.73 78.28 34.06
C GLN A 135 -24.32 78.81 33.78
N ASN A 136 -23.40 78.56 34.70
CA ASN A 136 -21.97 78.87 34.54
C ASN A 136 -21.27 77.96 33.51
N SER A 137 -21.85 76.80 33.23
CA SER A 137 -21.38 75.89 32.18
C SER A 137 -22.56 75.12 31.58
N PHE A 138 -22.62 75.06 30.25
CA PHE A 138 -23.62 74.33 29.48
C PHE A 138 -22.95 73.16 28.76
N GLU A 139 -23.54 71.97 28.81
CA GLU A 139 -22.97 70.74 28.25
C GLU A 139 -23.78 70.25 27.03
N LEU A 140 -23.07 69.94 25.95
CA LEU A 140 -23.61 69.40 24.71
C LEU A 140 -22.93 68.07 24.38
N GLN A 141 -23.72 67.09 24.01
CA GLN A 141 -23.26 65.85 23.40
C GLN A 141 -23.53 65.91 21.90
N ILE A 142 -22.47 65.75 21.10
CA ILE A 142 -22.53 65.83 19.64
C ILE A 142 -21.83 64.59 19.07
N SER A 143 -22.50 63.79 18.25
CA SER A 143 -21.86 62.67 17.58
C SER A 143 -20.86 63.14 16.53
N GLU A 144 -19.75 62.45 16.36
CA GLU A 144 -18.78 62.77 15.30
C GLU A 144 -19.33 62.59 13.90
N SER A 145 -20.28 61.67 13.74
CA SER A 145 -21.09 61.49 12.53
C SER A 145 -21.98 62.71 12.18
N ALA A 146 -22.01 63.75 13.02
CA ALA A 146 -22.76 64.99 12.75
C ALA A 146 -22.19 65.73 11.52
N GLN A 147 -23.05 65.98 10.55
CA GLN A 147 -22.66 66.64 9.30
C GLN A 147 -22.34 68.13 9.51
N PRO A 148 -21.31 68.67 8.84
CA PRO A 148 -21.08 70.11 8.76
C PRO A 148 -22.34 70.87 8.29
N GLY A 149 -22.68 71.95 8.98
CA GLY A 149 -23.92 72.70 8.82
C GLY A 149 -25.02 72.35 9.83
N THR A 150 -24.89 71.24 10.57
CA THR A 150 -25.77 70.92 11.71
C THR A 150 -25.70 72.03 12.76
N ARG A 151 -26.85 72.34 13.39
CA ARG A 151 -26.96 73.42 14.37
C ARG A 151 -27.54 72.97 15.69
N PHE A 152 -27.01 73.52 16.77
CA PHE A 152 -27.40 73.23 18.14
C PHE A 152 -27.84 74.54 18.80
N ILE A 153 -29.03 74.54 19.40
CA ILE A 153 -29.56 75.70 20.11
C ILE A 153 -28.76 75.86 21.41
N LEU A 154 -28.23 77.06 21.65
CA LEU A 154 -27.50 77.38 22.87
C LEU A 154 -28.39 78.13 23.88
N GLU A 155 -27.94 78.16 25.13
CA GLU A 155 -28.55 78.96 26.18
C GLU A 155 -28.55 80.46 25.81
N VAL A 156 -29.66 81.13 26.09
CA VAL A 156 -29.84 82.57 25.85
C VAL A 156 -29.50 83.30 27.14
N ALA A 157 -28.60 84.29 27.07
CA ALA A 157 -28.37 85.20 28.19
C ALA A 157 -29.58 86.12 28.38
N GLU A 158 -29.92 86.39 29.64
CA GLU A 158 -30.94 87.35 30.00
C GLU A 158 -30.29 88.66 30.46
N ASP A 159 -30.90 89.75 30.01
CA ASP A 159 -30.54 91.11 30.37
C ASP A 159 -31.81 91.80 30.88
N ALA A 160 -31.67 92.67 31.89
CA ALA A 160 -32.81 93.35 32.50
C ALA A 160 -33.14 94.66 31.78
N ASP A 161 -32.09 95.36 31.33
CA ASP A 161 -32.12 96.67 30.70
C ASP A 161 -32.83 96.63 29.33
N THR A 162 -33.15 97.79 28.77
CA THR A 162 -33.98 97.88 27.54
C THR A 162 -33.28 98.64 26.40
N GLY A 163 -33.90 98.63 25.22
CA GLY A 163 -33.36 99.36 24.06
C GLY A 163 -31.93 98.95 23.70
N LEU A 164 -31.00 99.91 23.73
CA LEU A 164 -29.59 99.69 23.39
C LEU A 164 -28.80 98.98 24.51
N ASN A 165 -29.18 99.17 25.76
CA ASN A 165 -28.54 98.58 26.93
C ASN A 165 -28.92 97.10 27.09
N SER A 166 -30.05 96.66 26.51
CA SER A 166 -30.34 95.23 26.40
C SER A 166 -29.35 94.48 25.52
N LEU A 167 -29.08 93.21 25.83
CA LEU A 167 -28.37 92.20 25.02
C LEU A 167 -28.44 92.45 23.49
N GLN A 168 -27.31 92.83 22.90
CA GLN A 168 -27.22 93.07 21.45
C GLN A 168 -26.54 91.97 20.65
N LYS A 169 -25.52 91.32 21.22
CA LYS A 169 -24.59 90.46 20.48
C LYS A 169 -24.14 89.27 21.32
N TYR A 170 -23.78 88.18 20.63
CA TYR A 170 -23.03 87.08 21.19
C TYR A 170 -21.68 86.93 20.47
N LYS A 171 -20.69 86.39 21.17
CA LYS A 171 -19.39 85.98 20.63
C LYS A 171 -19.03 84.60 21.17
N LEU A 172 -18.38 83.79 20.36
CA LEU A 172 -17.83 82.49 20.75
C LEU A 172 -16.30 82.58 20.73
N SER A 173 -15.63 81.85 21.62
CA SER A 173 -14.18 81.68 21.60
C SER A 173 -13.70 81.11 20.26
N LEU A 174 -12.60 81.68 19.74
CA LEU A 174 -11.93 81.24 18.51
C LEU A 174 -11.62 79.73 18.57
N ASN A 175 -12.17 78.98 17.62
CA ASN A 175 -11.96 77.55 17.47
C ASN A 175 -12.16 77.14 15.99
N PRO A 176 -11.61 76.01 15.53
CA PRO A 176 -11.61 75.64 14.12
C PRO A 176 -12.84 74.82 13.66
N SER A 177 -13.68 74.33 14.57
CA SER A 177 -14.71 73.32 14.30
C SER A 177 -16.14 73.85 14.41
N PHE A 178 -16.36 74.91 15.19
CA PHE A 178 -17.67 75.48 15.47
C PHE A 178 -17.70 76.99 15.23
N SER A 179 -18.73 77.47 14.54
CA SER A 179 -19.07 78.89 14.42
C SER A 179 -20.32 79.22 15.25
N LEU A 180 -20.58 80.52 15.40
CA LEU A 180 -21.76 81.03 16.10
C LEU A 180 -22.67 81.77 15.13
N ILE A 181 -23.92 81.33 15.04
CA ILE A 181 -24.96 81.96 14.24
C ILE A 181 -25.96 82.62 15.21
N ILE A 182 -26.16 83.93 15.09
CA ILE A 182 -27.18 84.64 15.85
C ILE A 182 -28.47 84.65 15.03
N LYS A 183 -29.58 84.27 15.66
CA LYS A 183 -30.93 84.34 15.09
C LYS A 183 -31.78 85.32 15.86
N GLU A 184 -32.67 86.00 15.16
CA GLU A 184 -33.64 86.93 15.72
C GLU A 184 -35.04 86.34 15.53
N LYS A 185 -35.84 86.32 16.60
CA LYS A 185 -37.25 85.88 16.56
C LYS A 185 -38.16 87.03 16.10
N GLN A 186 -39.43 86.71 15.86
CA GLN A 186 -40.44 87.69 15.44
C GLN A 186 -40.74 88.77 16.51
N ASP A 187 -40.35 88.53 17.77
CA ASP A 187 -40.44 89.46 18.89
C ASP A 187 -39.19 90.37 19.04
N GLY A 188 -38.19 90.25 18.15
CA GLY A 188 -36.91 90.96 18.23
C GLY A 188 -35.88 90.33 19.18
N SER A 189 -36.22 89.27 19.92
CA SER A 189 -35.27 88.59 20.81
C SER A 189 -34.25 87.78 20.01
N LYS A 190 -32.98 87.91 20.41
CA LYS A 190 -31.84 87.25 19.75
C LYS A 190 -31.43 86.00 20.53
N TYR A 191 -31.26 84.88 19.84
CA TYR A 191 -30.76 83.63 20.41
C TYR A 191 -29.55 83.09 19.63
N PRO A 192 -28.58 82.45 20.30
CA PRO A 192 -27.43 81.83 19.64
C PRO A 192 -27.72 80.39 19.20
N GLU A 193 -27.30 80.05 17.97
CA GLU A 193 -27.14 78.69 17.45
C GLU A 193 -25.64 78.42 17.29
N LEU A 194 -25.13 77.31 17.86
CA LEU A 194 -23.82 76.77 17.51
C LEU A 194 -23.95 76.06 16.16
N ALA A 195 -23.08 76.35 15.19
CA ALA A 195 -23.04 75.63 13.92
C ALA A 195 -21.73 74.86 13.78
N LEU A 196 -21.84 73.61 13.34
CA LEU A 196 -20.68 72.76 13.08
C LEU A 196 -20.10 73.10 11.69
N GLU A 197 -18.84 73.54 11.62
CA GLU A 197 -18.16 73.95 10.37
C GLU A 197 -17.30 72.83 9.77
N LYS A 198 -16.81 71.92 10.61
CA LYS A 198 -15.99 70.76 10.22
C LYS A 198 -16.54 69.51 10.86
N THR A 199 -16.27 68.36 10.25
CA THR A 199 -16.51 67.06 10.91
C THR A 199 -15.73 67.01 12.23
N LEU A 200 -16.31 66.35 13.23
CA LEU A 200 -15.59 65.99 14.45
C LEU A 200 -14.97 64.60 14.25
N ASP A 201 -14.08 64.26 15.16
CA ASP A 201 -13.27 63.04 15.18
C ASP A 201 -12.91 62.84 16.66
N ARG A 202 -13.51 61.84 17.31
CA ARG A 202 -13.41 61.60 18.76
C ARG A 202 -12.05 61.01 19.11
N GLU A 203 -11.50 60.17 18.24
CA GLU A 203 -10.18 59.55 18.34
C GLU A 203 -9.07 60.62 18.33
N GLN A 204 -9.24 61.69 17.56
CA GLN A 204 -8.40 62.88 17.58
C GLN A 204 -8.71 63.82 18.75
N GLN A 205 -9.98 64.15 18.99
CA GLN A 205 -10.38 65.06 20.07
C GLN A 205 -11.81 64.82 20.58
N SER A 206 -11.94 63.95 21.58
CA SER A 206 -13.22 63.62 22.25
C SER A 206 -13.90 64.76 23.04
N TYR A 207 -13.22 65.89 23.26
CA TYR A 207 -13.74 66.98 24.11
C TYR A 207 -13.29 68.37 23.67
N HIS A 208 -14.24 69.30 23.55
CA HIS A 208 -13.97 70.72 23.31
C HIS A 208 -14.50 71.60 24.45
N ARG A 209 -13.68 72.59 24.85
CA ARG A 209 -14.02 73.60 25.85
C ARG A 209 -14.02 74.98 25.20
N LEU A 210 -15.20 75.58 25.07
CA LEU A 210 -15.42 76.88 24.44
C LEU A 210 -16.00 77.87 25.46
N VAL A 211 -15.94 79.16 25.15
CA VAL A 211 -16.54 80.23 25.96
C VAL A 211 -17.52 81.01 25.11
N LEU A 212 -18.77 81.08 25.57
CA LEU A 212 -19.82 81.91 24.99
C LEU A 212 -19.91 83.21 25.78
N THR A 213 -19.79 84.35 25.10
CA THR A 213 -19.88 85.69 25.67
C THR A 213 -21.13 86.39 25.14
N ALA A 214 -21.98 86.86 26.05
CA ALA A 214 -23.09 87.77 25.76
C ALA A 214 -22.61 89.22 25.96
N LEU A 215 -23.08 90.14 25.11
CA LEU A 215 -22.71 91.55 25.12
C LEU A 215 -23.95 92.41 24.91
N ASP A 216 -24.11 93.42 25.74
CA ASP A 216 -25.07 94.51 25.56
C ASP A 216 -24.67 95.46 24.39
N GLY A 217 -25.32 96.62 24.30
CA GLY A 217 -24.97 97.72 23.41
C GLY A 217 -24.65 99.03 24.12
N GLY A 218 -24.37 99.00 25.43
CA GLY A 218 -24.03 100.17 26.24
C GLY A 218 -22.66 100.78 25.89
N ASP A 219 -22.36 101.94 26.47
CA ASP A 219 -21.05 102.58 26.40
C ASP A 219 -20.60 103.03 27.81
N PRO A 220 -19.71 102.29 28.51
CA PRO A 220 -19.02 101.09 28.04
C PRO A 220 -19.93 99.85 27.99
N PRO A 221 -19.69 98.89 27.07
CA PRO A 221 -20.48 97.68 26.99
C PRO A 221 -20.08 96.66 28.07
N LEU A 222 -21.06 96.05 28.71
CA LEU A 222 -20.92 95.00 29.72
C LEU A 222 -21.14 93.62 29.10
N SER A 223 -20.67 92.58 29.79
CA SER A 223 -20.65 91.22 29.23
C SER A 223 -20.76 90.11 30.27
N GLY A 224 -21.60 89.12 29.98
CA GLY A 224 -21.63 87.83 30.66
C GLY A 224 -20.91 86.73 29.89
N THR A 225 -20.39 85.72 30.58
CA THR A 225 -19.75 84.55 29.97
C THR A 225 -20.22 83.25 30.58
N THR A 226 -20.44 82.22 29.75
CA THR A 226 -20.64 80.83 30.18
C THR A 226 -19.68 79.88 29.47
N GLU A 227 -19.33 78.78 30.12
CA GLU A 227 -18.45 77.75 29.58
C GLU A 227 -19.25 76.71 28.79
N LEU A 228 -18.99 76.58 27.49
CA LEU A 228 -19.61 75.58 26.63
C LEU A 228 -18.71 74.33 26.58
N ARG A 229 -19.22 73.22 27.13
CA ARG A 229 -18.56 71.92 27.17
C ARG A 229 -19.17 71.02 26.11
N ILE A 230 -18.37 70.61 25.13
CA ILE A 230 -18.83 69.73 24.05
C ILE A 230 -18.12 68.39 24.22
N GLN A 231 -18.88 67.36 24.57
CA GLN A 231 -18.44 65.98 24.54
C GLN A 231 -18.77 65.41 23.15
N VAL A 232 -17.76 64.89 22.47
CA VAL A 232 -17.96 64.16 21.22
C VAL A 232 -18.40 62.75 21.58
N THR A 233 -19.53 62.29 21.04
CA THR A 233 -20.04 60.94 21.29
C THR A 233 -19.72 60.01 20.14
N ASP A 234 -19.12 58.89 20.51
CA ASP A 234 -18.71 57.78 19.65
C ASP A 234 -19.74 57.39 18.58
N ALA A 235 -19.27 57.16 17.35
CA ALA A 235 -19.99 56.52 16.26
C ALA A 235 -19.10 55.44 15.63
N ASN A 236 -19.69 54.32 15.22
CA ASN A 236 -18.93 53.16 14.75
C ASN A 236 -18.35 53.38 13.34
N ASP A 237 -17.25 54.12 13.20
CA ASP A 237 -16.65 54.49 11.92
C ASP A 237 -15.23 53.95 11.68
N ASN A 238 -14.55 53.46 12.72
CA ASN A 238 -13.33 52.67 12.57
C ASN A 238 -13.67 51.17 12.55
N PRO A 239 -13.23 50.40 11.53
CA PRO A 239 -13.34 48.94 11.58
C PRO A 239 -12.22 48.33 12.43
N PRO A 240 -12.41 47.11 12.99
CA PRO A 240 -11.34 46.38 13.66
C PRO A 240 -10.11 46.20 12.76
N VAL A 241 -8.90 46.28 13.30
CA VAL A 241 -7.65 46.06 12.52
C VAL A 241 -6.82 44.94 13.15
N PHE A 242 -6.54 43.89 12.40
CA PHE A 242 -5.66 42.80 12.85
C PHE A 242 -4.20 43.23 12.90
N ASN A 243 -3.45 42.72 13.88
CA ASN A 243 -2.00 42.98 14.01
C ASN A 243 -1.16 42.49 12.81
N ARG A 244 -1.70 41.61 11.97
CA ARG A 244 -1.09 41.04 10.74
C ARG A 244 -2.19 40.62 9.77
N ASP A 245 -1.95 40.81 8.48
CA ASP A 245 -2.83 40.30 7.41
C ASP A 245 -2.76 38.76 7.30
N VAL A 246 -1.56 38.19 7.55
CA VAL A 246 -1.30 36.76 7.46
C VAL A 246 -0.53 36.26 8.69
N TYR A 247 -1.06 35.21 9.33
CA TYR A 247 -0.41 34.47 10.41
C TYR A 247 0.08 33.13 9.89
N ARG A 248 1.39 32.88 9.98
CA ARG A 248 2.02 31.60 9.63
C ARG A 248 2.48 30.89 10.89
N VAL A 249 2.09 29.63 11.02
CA VAL A 249 2.51 28.75 12.13
C VAL A 249 2.83 27.36 11.58
N SER A 250 3.67 26.63 12.30
CA SER A 250 3.91 25.21 12.03
C SER A 250 3.55 24.38 13.25
N LEU A 251 2.84 23.28 13.03
CA LEU A 251 2.26 22.46 14.08
C LEU A 251 2.48 20.99 13.73
N ARG A 252 2.98 20.20 14.69
CA ARG A 252 3.14 18.75 14.52
C ARG A 252 1.77 18.09 14.42
N GLU A 253 1.65 17.03 13.63
CA GLU A 253 0.38 16.33 13.48
C GLU A 253 -0.05 15.58 14.76
N ASN A 254 0.93 15.02 15.49
CA ASN A 254 0.72 14.21 16.69
C ASN A 254 0.27 15.00 17.94
N VAL A 255 -0.04 16.30 17.81
CA VAL A 255 -0.56 17.10 18.91
C VAL A 255 -1.96 16.62 19.34
N PRO A 256 -2.27 16.59 20.65
CA PRO A 256 -3.59 16.21 21.11
C PRO A 256 -4.64 17.26 20.72
N PRO A 257 -5.92 16.86 20.51
CA PRO A 257 -7.04 17.79 20.45
C PRO A 257 -7.11 18.68 21.69
N GLY A 258 -7.44 19.95 21.51
CA GLY A 258 -7.42 20.98 22.54
C GLY A 258 -6.09 21.75 22.66
N THR A 259 -5.11 21.47 21.79
CA THR A 259 -3.84 22.21 21.77
C THR A 259 -4.05 23.62 21.21
N THR A 260 -3.59 24.65 21.93
CA THR A 260 -3.54 26.04 21.45
C THR A 260 -2.56 26.15 20.28
N VAL A 261 -3.05 26.62 19.13
CA VAL A 261 -2.27 26.78 17.90
C VAL A 261 -1.64 28.16 17.86
N LEU A 262 -2.47 29.20 17.97
CA LEU A 262 -2.07 30.60 18.08
C LEU A 262 -3.25 31.44 18.59
N GLN A 263 -2.97 32.69 18.94
CA GLN A 263 -3.99 33.69 19.25
C GLN A 263 -3.93 34.80 18.20
N VAL A 264 -5.02 35.02 17.48
CA VAL A 264 -5.17 36.24 16.66
C VAL A 264 -5.63 37.39 17.55
N SER A 265 -5.26 38.61 17.18
CA SER A 265 -5.72 39.81 17.86
C SER A 265 -5.90 40.93 16.83
N ALA A 266 -7.05 41.59 16.95
CA ALA A 266 -7.35 42.85 16.32
C ALA A 266 -7.57 43.92 17.39
N THR A 267 -7.44 45.18 16.98
CA THR A 267 -7.67 46.37 17.79
C THR A 267 -8.64 47.28 17.06
N ASP A 268 -9.60 47.82 17.80
CA ASP A 268 -10.49 48.88 17.33
C ASP A 268 -10.03 50.23 17.91
N GLN A 269 -10.45 51.36 17.33
CA GLN A 269 -10.18 52.70 17.86
C GLN A 269 -11.40 53.35 18.52
N ASP A 270 -12.60 52.86 18.22
CA ASP A 270 -13.87 53.33 18.78
C ASP A 270 -13.97 53.05 20.31
N GLU A 271 -15.09 53.41 20.94
CA GLU A 271 -15.31 53.27 22.39
C GLU A 271 -16.45 52.29 22.75
N GLY A 272 -16.27 51.55 23.84
CA GLY A 272 -17.33 50.73 24.43
C GLY A 272 -17.74 49.57 23.52
N ILE A 273 -19.02 49.49 23.15
CA ILE A 273 -19.57 48.38 22.36
C ILE A 273 -19.00 48.40 20.93
N ASN A 274 -18.78 49.58 20.37
CA ASN A 274 -18.17 49.74 19.05
C ASN A 274 -16.70 49.24 19.04
N SER A 275 -16.06 49.15 20.21
CA SER A 275 -14.74 48.53 20.37
C SER A 275 -14.74 47.03 20.75
N GLU A 276 -15.89 46.42 21.05
CA GLU A 276 -15.94 45.00 21.47
C GLU A 276 -15.87 44.05 20.27
N ILE A 277 -14.66 43.59 19.95
CA ILE A 277 -14.41 42.68 18.83
C ILE A 277 -14.83 41.24 19.18
N THR A 278 -15.62 40.65 18.30
CA THR A 278 -15.96 39.22 18.27
C THR A 278 -15.28 38.52 17.09
N TYR A 279 -14.65 37.38 17.36
CA TYR A 279 -13.90 36.61 16.37
C TYR A 279 -14.73 35.42 15.85
N SER A 280 -14.68 35.16 14.55
CA SER A 280 -15.34 34.01 13.92
C SER A 280 -14.57 33.52 12.70
N PHE A 281 -14.76 32.26 12.30
CA PHE A 281 -14.25 31.78 11.02
C PHE A 281 -15.22 32.17 9.90
N TYR A 282 -14.72 32.74 8.81
CA TYR A 282 -15.54 33.07 7.63
C TYR A 282 -16.19 31.81 7.00
N ARG A 283 -15.55 30.65 7.16
CA ARG A 283 -16.15 29.33 6.93
C ARG A 283 -15.76 28.38 8.04
N THR A 284 -16.74 27.66 8.61
CA THR A 284 -16.51 26.72 9.70
C THR A 284 -15.56 25.59 9.29
N VAL A 285 -14.38 25.54 9.90
CA VAL A 285 -13.44 24.42 9.77
C VAL A 285 -13.64 23.48 10.95
N GLN A 286 -14.06 22.22 10.73
CA GLN A 286 -14.37 21.29 11.83
C GLN A 286 -13.13 20.79 12.61
N ILE A 287 -11.92 21.11 12.13
CA ILE A 287 -10.65 20.61 12.64
C ILE A 287 -10.06 21.59 13.68
N PHE A 288 -10.44 22.87 13.60
CA PHE A 288 -9.98 23.93 14.50
C PHE A 288 -11.16 24.61 15.19
N GLY A 289 -10.97 25.00 16.45
CA GLY A 289 -11.89 25.86 17.20
C GLY A 289 -11.33 27.27 17.28
N LEU A 290 -12.20 28.26 17.39
CA LEU A 290 -11.84 29.66 17.62
C LEU A 290 -12.69 30.18 18.78
N ASN A 291 -12.02 30.71 19.81
CA ASN A 291 -12.69 31.40 20.90
C ASN A 291 -13.10 32.80 20.45
N SER A 292 -14.42 33.05 20.43
CA SER A 292 -14.99 34.28 19.88
C SER A 292 -14.66 35.55 20.68
N LYS A 293 -14.17 35.44 21.92
CA LYS A 293 -13.74 36.60 22.73
C LYS A 293 -12.23 36.76 22.81
N SER A 294 -11.46 35.67 22.93
CA SER A 294 -10.00 35.77 23.07
C SER A 294 -9.24 35.76 21.74
N GLY A 295 -9.85 35.35 20.62
CA GLY A 295 -9.15 35.14 19.35
C GLY A 295 -8.23 33.90 19.36
N GLU A 296 -8.32 33.06 20.39
CA GLU A 296 -7.51 31.85 20.51
C GLU A 296 -8.01 30.74 19.57
N ILE A 297 -7.11 30.19 18.76
CA ILE A 297 -7.35 29.06 17.86
C ILE A 297 -6.79 27.79 18.49
N THR A 298 -7.61 26.73 18.57
CA THR A 298 -7.24 25.43 19.15
C THR A 298 -7.52 24.28 18.19
N THR A 299 -6.81 23.15 18.32
CA THR A 299 -7.17 21.91 17.62
C THR A 299 -8.45 21.29 18.21
N GLN A 300 -9.30 20.70 17.37
CA GLN A 300 -10.55 20.03 17.78
C GLN A 300 -10.57 18.55 17.39
N LYS A 301 -9.85 18.20 16.32
CA LYS A 301 -9.61 16.83 15.88
C LYS A 301 -8.11 16.55 15.91
N LYS A 302 -7.73 15.28 15.71
CA LYS A 302 -6.36 14.94 15.36
C LYS A 302 -6.02 15.55 13.99
N LEU A 303 -4.73 15.77 13.78
CA LEU A 303 -4.15 16.19 12.51
C LEU A 303 -3.40 15.01 11.91
N ASP A 304 -3.22 15.05 10.59
CA ASP A 304 -2.70 13.96 9.76
C ASP A 304 -2.03 14.63 8.55
N PHE A 305 -0.70 14.51 8.44
CA PHE A 305 0.11 15.15 7.42
C PHE A 305 -0.04 14.45 6.06
N GLU A 306 -0.32 13.15 6.06
CA GLU A 306 -0.58 12.32 4.89
C GLU A 306 -1.92 12.71 4.25
N GLU A 307 -2.93 13.04 5.06
CA GLU A 307 -4.22 13.57 4.60
C GLU A 307 -4.12 15.05 4.18
N THR A 308 -3.55 15.95 5.00
CA THR A 308 -3.52 17.39 4.70
C THR A 308 -2.31 18.13 5.29
N LYS A 309 -1.37 18.47 4.41
CA LYS A 309 -0.09 19.13 4.75
C LYS A 309 -0.22 20.62 5.12
N GLU A 310 -1.24 21.32 4.62
CA GLU A 310 -1.44 22.77 4.88
C GLU A 310 -2.93 23.11 5.03
N TYR A 311 -3.27 23.88 6.07
CA TYR A 311 -4.59 24.48 6.24
C TYR A 311 -4.51 26.00 6.10
N SER A 312 -5.32 26.56 5.20
CA SER A 312 -5.52 28.01 5.05
C SER A 312 -6.97 28.36 5.43
N MET A 313 -7.13 29.29 6.35
CA MET A 313 -8.45 29.72 6.84
C MET A 313 -8.51 31.22 7.09
N ILE A 314 -9.68 31.82 6.84
CA ILE A 314 -9.93 33.25 7.03
C ILE A 314 -10.67 33.45 8.35
N VAL A 315 -10.11 34.29 9.21
CA VAL A 315 -10.71 34.71 10.48
C VAL A 315 -11.27 36.12 10.30
N GLU A 316 -12.55 36.28 10.61
CA GLU A 316 -13.26 37.56 10.63
C GLU A 316 -13.31 38.09 12.07
N GLY A 317 -12.86 39.34 12.26
CA GLY A 317 -13.10 40.12 13.47
C GLY A 317 -14.21 41.12 13.19
N ARG A 318 -15.23 41.14 14.04
CA ARG A 318 -16.43 41.99 13.91
C ARG A 318 -16.66 42.75 15.21
N ASP A 319 -16.76 44.07 15.12
CA ASP A 319 -17.10 44.95 16.24
C ASP A 319 -18.58 44.82 16.69
N GLY A 320 -19.01 45.64 17.64
CA GLY A 320 -20.41 45.71 18.06
C GLY A 320 -21.35 46.42 17.09
N GLY A 321 -20.88 47.35 16.25
CA GLY A 321 -21.71 48.08 15.29
C GLY A 321 -21.93 47.37 13.95
N GLY A 322 -21.12 46.35 13.64
CA GLY A 322 -21.21 45.48 12.48
C GLY A 322 -20.14 45.66 11.40
N LEU A 323 -19.11 46.51 11.57
CA LEU A 323 -17.96 46.53 10.66
C LEU A 323 -17.09 45.29 10.87
N VAL A 324 -16.29 44.98 9.86
CA VAL A 324 -15.50 43.75 9.80
C VAL A 324 -14.11 43.97 9.21
N ALA A 325 -13.16 43.24 9.74
CA ALA A 325 -11.90 42.95 9.06
C ALA A 325 -11.62 41.45 9.03
N GLN A 326 -10.69 41.06 8.17
CA GLN A 326 -10.34 39.67 7.92
C GLN A 326 -8.83 39.51 7.89
N CYS A 327 -8.32 38.43 8.47
CA CYS A 327 -6.94 37.99 8.31
C CYS A 327 -6.89 36.50 7.91
N THR A 328 -5.80 36.10 7.28
CA THR A 328 -5.57 34.71 6.87
C THR A 328 -4.65 34.01 7.86
N VAL A 329 -5.00 32.78 8.25
CA VAL A 329 -4.16 31.90 9.05
C VAL A 329 -3.75 30.71 8.19
N GLU A 330 -2.44 30.54 8.03
CA GLU A 330 -1.78 29.45 7.29
C GLU A 330 -1.05 28.56 8.31
N ILE A 331 -1.55 27.33 8.47
CA ILE A 331 -0.97 26.29 9.33
C ILE A 331 -0.29 25.27 8.43
N ASN A 332 1.04 25.20 8.49
CA ASN A 332 1.81 24.13 7.87
C ASN A 332 1.96 22.97 8.86
N ILE A 333 1.53 21.78 8.48
CA ILE A 333 1.66 20.59 9.33
C ILE A 333 3.10 20.05 9.24
N GLN A 334 3.67 19.66 10.38
CA GLN A 334 4.96 18.99 10.46
C GLN A 334 4.74 17.49 10.62
N ASP A 335 5.25 16.79 9.60
CA ASP A 335 5.53 15.35 9.51
C ASP A 335 6.28 14.83 10.75
N GLU A 336 5.71 13.85 11.44
CA GLU A 336 6.34 13.08 12.51
C GLU A 336 6.29 11.59 12.15
N ASN A 337 7.38 10.84 12.41
CA ASN A 337 7.55 9.47 11.93
C ASN A 337 6.59 8.46 12.59
N ASP A 338 5.37 8.34 12.09
CA ASP A 338 4.30 7.52 12.67
C ASP A 338 3.79 6.38 11.76
N ASN A 339 4.14 6.38 10.48
CA ASN A 339 3.99 5.22 9.61
C ASN A 339 5.26 4.36 9.62
N SER A 340 5.08 3.04 9.54
CA SER A 340 6.19 2.11 9.37
C SER A 340 6.31 1.68 7.90
N PRO A 341 7.53 1.48 7.37
CA PRO A 341 7.72 1.11 5.97
C PRO A 341 7.04 -0.22 5.62
N GLU A 342 6.25 -0.27 4.55
CA GLU A 342 5.59 -1.48 4.04
C GLU A 342 6.41 -2.13 2.93
N VAL A 343 6.76 -3.42 3.06
CA VAL A 343 7.52 -4.18 2.06
C VAL A 343 6.58 -4.98 1.16
N THR A 344 6.59 -4.69 -0.15
CA THR A 344 5.76 -5.37 -1.14
C THR A 344 6.61 -6.04 -2.23
N PHE A 345 6.16 -7.20 -2.72
CA PHE A 345 6.78 -7.89 -3.85
C PHE A 345 6.00 -7.54 -5.13
N HIS A 346 6.68 -6.94 -6.12
CA HIS A 346 6.12 -6.74 -7.46
C HIS A 346 6.23 -7.99 -8.33
N SER A 347 7.26 -8.81 -8.11
CA SER A 347 7.44 -10.11 -8.74
C SER A 347 8.34 -10.98 -7.87
N LEU A 348 8.03 -12.27 -7.75
CA LEU A 348 8.77 -13.25 -6.98
C LEU A 348 8.89 -14.54 -7.80
N LEU A 349 10.10 -15.09 -7.90
CA LEU A 349 10.34 -16.47 -8.33
C LEU A 349 10.40 -17.36 -7.08
N GLU A 350 9.36 -18.16 -6.86
CA GLU A 350 9.28 -19.10 -5.74
C GLU A 350 10.19 -20.32 -5.93
N MET A 351 10.51 -20.65 -7.19
CA MET A 351 11.37 -21.77 -7.60
C MET A 351 12.63 -21.24 -8.28
N ILE A 352 13.80 -21.59 -7.75
CA ILE A 352 15.11 -21.14 -8.22
C ILE A 352 15.96 -22.37 -8.56
N LEU A 353 16.48 -22.49 -9.78
CA LEU A 353 17.40 -23.57 -10.14
C LEU A 353 18.70 -23.47 -9.33
N GLU A 354 19.23 -24.58 -8.82
CA GLU A 354 20.47 -24.54 -8.02
C GLU A 354 21.71 -24.08 -8.82
N ASN A 355 21.75 -24.42 -10.10
CA ASN A 355 22.79 -23.95 -11.02
C ASN A 355 22.66 -22.45 -11.41
N ALA A 356 21.77 -21.70 -10.75
CA ALA A 356 21.62 -20.27 -10.97
C ALA A 356 22.92 -19.52 -10.64
N VAL A 357 23.48 -18.85 -11.66
CA VAL A 357 24.70 -18.06 -11.49
C VAL A 357 24.51 -16.93 -10.47
N PRO A 358 25.55 -16.56 -9.70
CA PRO A 358 25.51 -15.38 -8.84
C PRO A 358 25.09 -14.11 -9.58
N GLY A 359 24.15 -13.35 -9.01
CA GLY A 359 23.51 -12.20 -9.62
C GLY A 359 22.20 -12.49 -10.38
N THR A 360 21.72 -13.74 -10.37
CA THR A 360 20.40 -14.10 -10.92
C THR A 360 19.29 -13.40 -10.13
N LEU A 361 18.35 -12.77 -10.84
CA LEU A 361 17.24 -12.03 -10.25
C LEU A 361 16.15 -12.98 -9.74
N ILE A 362 15.84 -12.90 -8.45
CA ILE A 362 14.80 -13.70 -7.78
C ILE A 362 13.52 -12.90 -7.61
N ALA A 363 13.62 -11.67 -7.08
CA ALA A 363 12.45 -10.85 -6.78
C ALA A 363 12.69 -9.36 -7.03
N LEU A 364 11.61 -8.66 -7.39
CA LEU A 364 11.53 -7.20 -7.40
C LEU A 364 10.71 -6.75 -6.20
N ILE A 365 11.35 -6.01 -5.31
CA ILE A 365 10.80 -5.54 -4.04
C ILE A 365 10.61 -4.03 -4.14
N LYS A 366 9.46 -3.55 -3.69
CA LYS A 366 9.17 -2.13 -3.56
C LYS A 366 8.71 -1.85 -2.15
N ILE A 367 9.31 -0.84 -1.54
CA ILE A 367 8.98 -0.42 -0.18
C ILE A 367 8.17 0.86 -0.29
N HIS A 368 7.04 0.92 0.39
CA HIS A 368 6.23 2.12 0.49
C HIS A 368 6.35 2.65 1.91
N ASP A 369 6.61 3.94 2.05
CA ASP A 369 6.46 4.64 3.30
C ASP A 369 5.55 5.83 3.03
N GLN A 370 4.65 6.15 3.96
CA GLN A 370 3.68 7.23 3.77
C GLN A 370 4.27 8.59 4.15
N ASP A 371 5.15 8.58 5.16
CA ASP A 371 5.86 9.74 5.67
C ASP A 371 6.77 10.37 4.59
N SER A 372 7.20 11.61 4.81
CA SER A 372 8.05 12.36 3.88
C SER A 372 9.47 12.62 4.45
N GLY A 373 10.34 13.24 3.66
CA GLY A 373 11.69 13.61 4.12
C GLY A 373 12.58 12.44 4.50
N GLU A 374 13.19 12.50 5.70
CA GLU A 374 13.96 11.40 6.31
C GLU A 374 13.05 10.29 6.85
N ASN A 375 11.83 10.63 7.28
CA ASN A 375 10.87 9.68 7.82
C ASN A 375 10.46 8.69 6.72
N GLY A 376 10.14 9.17 5.52
CA GLY A 376 9.89 8.30 4.35
C GLY A 376 11.11 7.71 3.63
N GLU A 377 12.34 7.83 4.17
CA GLU A 377 13.56 7.31 3.52
C GLU A 377 14.02 5.97 4.08
N VAL A 378 13.70 4.90 3.35
CA VAL A 378 13.85 3.52 3.82
C VAL A 378 15.16 2.86 3.38
N ASN A 379 15.85 2.23 4.35
CA ASN A 379 16.95 1.30 4.12
C ASN A 379 16.42 -0.15 4.18
N CYS A 380 16.86 -1.01 3.26
CA CYS A 380 16.43 -2.40 3.18
C CYS A 380 17.62 -3.34 3.42
N GLN A 381 17.45 -4.30 4.32
CA GLN A 381 18.49 -5.25 4.71
C GLN A 381 17.93 -6.68 4.73
N LEU A 382 18.80 -7.64 4.44
CA LEU A 382 18.49 -9.06 4.60
C LEU A 382 18.94 -9.52 6.00
N GLN A 383 18.14 -10.37 6.65
CA GLN A 383 18.48 -10.89 7.97
C GLN A 383 19.11 -12.29 7.87
N GLY A 384 20.29 -12.46 8.49
CA GLY A 384 21.03 -13.72 8.55
C GLY A 384 22.07 -13.88 7.43
N GLU A 385 22.94 -14.89 7.57
CA GLU A 385 23.90 -15.29 6.55
C GLU A 385 23.26 -16.31 5.61
N VAL A 386 22.83 -15.85 4.43
CA VAL A 386 22.22 -16.68 3.37
C VAL A 386 22.84 -16.30 2.01
N PRO A 387 22.83 -17.17 0.98
CA PRO A 387 23.52 -16.95 -0.30
C PRO A 387 22.79 -15.95 -1.23
N PHE A 388 22.12 -14.95 -0.67
CA PHE A 388 21.35 -13.93 -1.39
C PHE A 388 21.74 -12.53 -0.92
N LYS A 389 21.59 -11.54 -1.80
CA LYS A 389 21.82 -10.12 -1.49
C LYS A 389 20.69 -9.26 -2.04
N ILE A 390 20.45 -8.13 -1.36
CA ILE A 390 19.58 -7.06 -1.84
C ILE A 390 20.43 -5.97 -2.48
N ILE A 391 20.04 -5.55 -3.68
CA ILE A 391 20.65 -4.46 -4.43
C ILE A 391 19.60 -3.37 -4.62
N SER A 392 19.90 -2.13 -4.19
CA SER A 392 19.06 -0.97 -4.51
C SER A 392 19.16 -0.64 -6.00
N SER A 393 18.02 -0.46 -6.67
CA SER A 393 17.98 -0.11 -8.10
C SER A 393 17.52 1.32 -8.34
N SER A 394 16.69 1.88 -7.46
CA SER A 394 16.22 3.27 -7.45
C SER A 394 15.60 3.56 -6.07
N LYS A 395 15.13 4.81 -5.83
CA LYS A 395 14.50 5.16 -4.54
C LYS A 395 13.39 4.16 -4.19
N ASN A 396 13.48 3.61 -2.98
CA ASN A 396 12.60 2.61 -2.37
C ASN A 396 12.34 1.35 -3.25
N SER A 397 13.21 1.04 -4.22
CA SER A 397 13.04 -0.09 -5.14
C SER A 397 14.29 -0.97 -5.18
N TYR A 398 14.10 -2.26 -4.91
CA TYR A 398 15.15 -3.20 -4.55
C TYR A 398 15.04 -4.49 -5.37
N LYS A 399 16.18 -5.16 -5.57
CA LYS A 399 16.31 -6.43 -6.29
C LYS A 399 16.89 -7.46 -5.34
N LEU A 400 16.19 -8.56 -5.13
CA LEU A 400 16.76 -9.74 -4.47
C LEU A 400 17.45 -10.60 -5.53
N VAL A 401 18.73 -10.89 -5.35
CA VAL A 401 19.52 -11.68 -6.28
C VAL A 401 20.36 -12.72 -5.54
N THR A 402 20.77 -13.79 -6.24
CA THR A 402 21.78 -14.74 -5.74
C THR A 402 23.13 -14.03 -5.53
N ASP A 403 23.88 -14.44 -4.51
CA ASP A 403 25.24 -13.98 -4.23
C ASP A 403 26.25 -15.14 -4.20
N GLY A 404 25.85 -16.29 -3.64
CA GLY A 404 26.59 -17.55 -3.68
C GLY A 404 26.09 -18.50 -4.78
N THR A 405 26.77 -19.65 -4.88
CA THR A 405 26.23 -20.86 -5.52
C THR A 405 25.14 -21.47 -4.63
N LEU A 406 24.16 -22.12 -5.24
CA LEU A 406 23.11 -22.87 -4.55
C LEU A 406 23.35 -24.38 -4.77
N ASP A 407 22.85 -25.20 -3.86
CA ASP A 407 23.04 -26.66 -3.79
C ASP A 407 21.81 -27.22 -3.07
N ARG A 408 20.96 -27.98 -3.77
CA ARG A 408 19.67 -28.47 -3.28
C ARG A 408 19.85 -29.69 -2.37
N GLU A 409 20.87 -30.51 -2.63
CA GLU A 409 21.25 -31.66 -1.81
C GLU A 409 21.70 -31.22 -0.42
N GLN A 410 22.36 -30.06 -0.32
CA GLN A 410 22.75 -29.42 0.93
C GLN A 410 21.63 -28.61 1.57
N THR A 411 20.91 -27.76 0.82
CA THR A 411 19.85 -26.90 1.38
C THR A 411 18.73 -26.63 0.35
N PRO A 412 17.64 -27.41 0.38
CA PRO A 412 16.57 -27.34 -0.62
C PRO A 412 15.64 -26.14 -0.45
N GLU A 413 15.62 -25.49 0.72
CA GLU A 413 14.71 -24.37 1.02
C GLU A 413 15.40 -23.32 1.87
N TYR A 414 15.15 -22.04 1.55
CA TYR A 414 15.65 -20.90 2.31
C TYR A 414 14.49 -20.02 2.79
N ASN A 415 14.39 -19.80 4.09
CA ASN A 415 13.50 -18.80 4.67
C ASN A 415 14.24 -17.46 4.76
N VAL A 416 13.94 -16.54 3.85
CA VAL A 416 14.62 -15.26 3.70
C VAL A 416 13.78 -14.15 4.34
N THR A 417 14.26 -13.57 5.43
CA THR A 417 13.63 -12.41 6.08
C THR A 417 14.25 -11.12 5.59
N ILE A 418 13.40 -10.22 5.11
CA ILE A 418 13.75 -8.90 4.59
C ILE A 418 13.23 -7.87 5.58
N THR A 419 14.11 -7.01 6.08
CA THR A 419 13.78 -5.95 7.03
C THR A 419 13.94 -4.59 6.36
N ALA A 420 12.87 -3.80 6.38
CA ALA A 420 12.89 -2.39 6.03
C ALA A 420 12.99 -1.56 7.31
N THR A 421 13.74 -0.45 7.27
CA THR A 421 13.86 0.49 8.38
C THR A 421 13.99 1.89 7.82
N ASP A 422 13.18 2.82 8.31
CA ASP A 422 13.24 4.23 7.91
C ASP A 422 14.49 4.95 8.47
N ARG A 423 14.54 6.28 8.31
CA ARG A 423 15.55 7.16 8.95
C ARG A 423 14.92 8.14 9.96
N GLY A 424 13.70 7.83 10.40
CA GLY A 424 12.98 8.51 11.46
C GLY A 424 13.71 8.52 12.79
N LYS A 425 13.19 9.32 13.73
CA LYS A 425 13.75 9.46 15.09
C LYS A 425 12.62 9.49 16.13
N PRO A 426 12.25 8.35 16.74
CA PRO A 426 12.85 7.03 16.60
C PRO A 426 12.56 6.39 15.23
N PRO A 427 13.43 5.51 14.71
CA PRO A 427 13.16 4.83 13.47
C PRO A 427 12.16 3.68 13.66
N LEU A 428 11.28 3.47 12.69
CA LEU A 428 10.36 2.34 12.61
C LEU A 428 10.85 1.33 11.57
N SER A 429 10.43 0.08 11.75
CA SER A 429 10.91 -1.04 10.93
C SER A 429 9.83 -2.09 10.76
N SER A 430 9.76 -2.69 9.58
CA SER A 430 8.95 -3.87 9.30
C SER A 430 9.81 -5.01 8.76
N SER A 431 9.34 -6.24 8.92
CA SER A 431 10.02 -7.43 8.42
C SER A 431 9.04 -8.39 7.76
N ILE A 432 9.35 -8.84 6.55
CA ILE A 432 8.59 -9.87 5.83
C ILE A 432 9.49 -11.07 5.53
N SER A 433 8.97 -12.28 5.68
CA SER A 433 9.70 -13.52 5.40
C SER A 433 9.11 -14.22 4.18
N VAL A 434 9.98 -14.71 3.29
CA VAL A 434 9.61 -15.46 2.09
C VAL A 434 10.38 -16.78 2.05
N ILE A 435 9.69 -17.88 1.73
CA ILE A 435 10.31 -19.18 1.53
C ILE A 435 10.66 -19.31 0.04
N LEU A 436 11.93 -19.59 -0.25
CA LEU A 436 12.45 -19.83 -1.58
C LEU A 436 12.77 -21.32 -1.71
N HIS A 437 12.18 -22.00 -2.70
CA HIS A 437 12.42 -23.41 -2.96
C HIS A 437 13.48 -23.57 -4.05
N ILE A 438 14.51 -24.36 -3.77
CA ILE A 438 15.56 -24.68 -4.74
C ILE A 438 15.10 -25.85 -5.61
N SER A 439 15.19 -25.65 -6.91
CA SER A 439 14.76 -26.58 -7.95
C SER A 439 15.94 -27.38 -8.48
N ASP A 440 15.71 -28.67 -8.54
CA ASP A 440 16.65 -29.72 -8.90
C ASP A 440 17.18 -29.62 -10.35
N VAL A 441 18.47 -29.86 -10.51
CA VAL A 441 19.21 -29.95 -11.76
C VAL A 441 20.02 -31.24 -11.73
N ASN A 442 20.00 -32.01 -12.83
CA ASN A 442 20.73 -33.28 -12.92
C ASN A 442 22.26 -33.07 -13.00
N ASP A 443 22.91 -32.79 -11.88
CA ASP A 443 24.34 -32.47 -11.79
C ASP A 443 25.17 -33.51 -11.01
N ASN A 444 24.52 -34.41 -10.28
CA ASN A 444 25.15 -35.61 -9.73
C ASN A 444 24.95 -36.81 -10.66
N ALA A 445 25.91 -37.74 -10.65
CA ALA A 445 25.83 -38.98 -11.41
C ALA A 445 25.63 -40.16 -10.45
N PRO A 446 24.94 -41.25 -10.87
CA PRO A 446 24.67 -42.39 -9.99
C PRO A 446 25.97 -43.02 -9.45
N VAL A 447 26.15 -43.10 -8.14
CA VAL A 447 27.36 -43.65 -7.51
C VAL A 447 27.12 -45.06 -6.99
N PHE A 448 27.88 -46.05 -7.50
CA PHE A 448 27.87 -47.42 -6.98
C PHE A 448 28.43 -47.53 -5.56
N HIS A 449 27.82 -48.37 -4.73
CA HIS A 449 28.25 -48.59 -3.34
C HIS A 449 29.61 -49.31 -3.21
N GLN A 450 30.08 -49.94 -4.29
CA GLN A 450 31.37 -50.64 -4.34
C GLN A 450 32.08 -50.28 -5.66
N ALA A 451 33.40 -50.11 -5.62
CA ALA A 451 34.22 -49.81 -6.81
C ALA A 451 34.35 -51.01 -7.77
N SER A 452 34.14 -52.22 -7.28
CA SER A 452 34.12 -53.46 -8.06
C SER A 452 33.40 -54.55 -7.29
N TYR A 453 32.63 -55.39 -7.97
CA TYR A 453 31.95 -56.53 -7.38
C TYR A 453 32.65 -57.84 -7.78
N LEU A 454 32.76 -58.79 -6.83
CA LEU A 454 33.29 -60.12 -7.07
C LEU A 454 32.29 -61.15 -6.54
N VAL A 455 31.86 -62.08 -7.39
CA VAL A 455 30.83 -63.07 -7.05
C VAL A 455 31.25 -64.45 -7.52
N SER A 456 31.09 -65.46 -6.65
CA SER A 456 31.27 -66.88 -6.99
C SER A 456 29.91 -67.56 -7.18
N VAL A 457 29.67 -68.10 -8.37
CA VAL A 457 28.45 -68.85 -8.72
C VAL A 457 28.83 -70.32 -8.87
N ALA A 458 28.15 -71.21 -8.16
CA ALA A 458 28.39 -72.64 -8.33
C ALA A 458 27.91 -73.09 -9.72
N GLU A 459 28.67 -73.98 -10.33
CA GLU A 459 28.33 -74.63 -11.60
C GLU A 459 26.99 -75.37 -11.55
N ASN A 460 26.40 -75.63 -12.72
CA ASN A 460 25.09 -76.27 -12.85
C ASN A 460 23.99 -75.50 -12.09
N ASN A 461 24.11 -74.17 -12.02
CA ASN A 461 23.09 -73.30 -11.45
C ASN A 461 21.79 -73.36 -12.28
N PRO A 462 20.60 -73.22 -11.66
CA PRO A 462 19.37 -73.16 -12.42
C PRO A 462 19.34 -71.88 -13.28
N PRO A 463 18.90 -71.96 -14.55
CA PRO A 463 18.59 -70.79 -15.37
C PRO A 463 17.53 -69.90 -14.68
N GLY A 464 17.71 -68.59 -14.74
CA GLY A 464 16.91 -67.60 -14.03
C GLY A 464 17.35 -67.33 -12.59
N ALA A 465 18.42 -67.96 -12.08
CA ALA A 465 18.93 -67.69 -10.74
C ALA A 465 19.49 -66.26 -10.61
N SER A 466 19.17 -65.58 -9.51
CA SER A 466 19.88 -64.38 -9.08
C SER A 466 21.30 -64.77 -8.66
N ILE A 467 22.31 -64.13 -9.26
CA ILE A 467 23.72 -64.38 -8.96
C ILE A 467 24.36 -63.22 -8.19
N ALA A 468 23.97 -61.98 -8.48
CA ALA A 468 24.51 -60.78 -7.86
C ALA A 468 23.44 -59.69 -7.77
N GLN A 469 23.65 -58.70 -6.91
CA GLN A 469 22.91 -57.44 -6.94
C GLN A 469 23.89 -56.28 -6.82
N VAL A 470 23.84 -55.35 -7.77
CA VAL A 470 24.56 -54.08 -7.69
C VAL A 470 23.61 -52.99 -7.22
N CYS A 471 24.15 -52.03 -6.46
CA CYS A 471 23.40 -50.88 -5.95
C CYS A 471 24.19 -49.62 -6.25
N ALA A 472 23.54 -48.68 -6.92
CA ALA A 472 23.98 -47.29 -7.03
C ALA A 472 22.93 -46.38 -6.39
N SER A 473 23.39 -45.21 -5.96
CA SER A 473 22.55 -44.16 -5.39
C SER A 473 22.89 -42.84 -6.04
N ASP A 474 21.84 -42.06 -6.26
CA ASP A 474 21.90 -40.75 -6.88
C ASP A 474 21.16 -39.78 -5.93
N PRO A 475 21.76 -38.63 -5.57
CA PRO A 475 21.19 -37.72 -4.58
C PRO A 475 20.12 -36.77 -5.16
N ASP A 476 20.03 -36.68 -6.49
CA ASP A 476 19.14 -35.77 -7.21
C ASP A 476 17.65 -36.18 -7.05
N LEU A 477 16.73 -35.29 -7.39
CA LEU A 477 15.31 -35.46 -7.09
C LEU A 477 14.50 -36.05 -8.26
N GLY A 478 13.58 -36.96 -7.94
CA GLY A 478 12.59 -37.45 -8.91
C GLY A 478 13.21 -38.31 -10.02
N LEU A 479 13.11 -37.86 -11.27
CA LEU A 479 13.66 -38.59 -12.42
C LEU A 479 15.19 -38.50 -12.52
N ASN A 480 15.76 -37.41 -12.01
CA ASN A 480 17.20 -37.18 -11.98
C ASN A 480 17.85 -38.19 -11.00
N GLY A 481 17.30 -38.35 -9.80
CA GLY A 481 17.70 -39.44 -8.89
C GLY A 481 17.29 -40.87 -9.32
N GLN A 482 16.55 -41.07 -10.42
CA GLN A 482 15.96 -42.38 -10.75
C GLN A 482 16.91 -43.30 -11.55
N VAL A 483 17.82 -43.94 -10.81
CA VAL A 483 18.79 -44.90 -11.35
C VAL A 483 18.14 -46.07 -12.11
N SER A 484 18.70 -46.38 -13.27
CA SER A 484 18.43 -47.55 -14.10
C SER A 484 19.73 -48.33 -14.40
N TYR A 485 19.67 -49.65 -14.41
CA TYR A 485 20.84 -50.53 -14.59
C TYR A 485 20.88 -51.20 -15.97
N SER A 486 22.06 -51.30 -16.58
CA SER A 486 22.28 -52.00 -17.85
C SER A 486 23.65 -52.69 -17.92
N ILE A 487 23.81 -53.63 -18.86
CA ILE A 487 25.13 -54.24 -19.15
C ILE A 487 25.72 -53.51 -20.36
N MET A 488 26.86 -52.84 -20.17
CA MET A 488 27.52 -52.04 -21.20
C MET A 488 28.48 -52.88 -22.04
N ALA A 489 29.27 -53.74 -21.39
CA ALA A 489 30.27 -54.59 -22.03
C ALA A 489 30.53 -55.87 -21.22
N SER A 490 31.18 -56.84 -21.86
CA SER A 490 31.71 -58.05 -21.25
C SER A 490 32.91 -58.57 -22.05
N ASP A 491 33.72 -59.42 -21.45
CA ASP A 491 34.73 -60.24 -22.14
C ASP A 491 34.13 -61.43 -22.92
N LEU A 492 32.85 -61.75 -22.68
CA LEU A 492 32.07 -62.71 -23.48
C LEU A 492 31.75 -62.17 -24.88
N GLU A 493 31.60 -63.08 -25.87
CA GLU A 493 31.18 -62.70 -27.21
C GLU A 493 29.84 -61.94 -27.19
N PRO A 494 29.70 -60.78 -27.87
CA PRO A 494 28.52 -59.94 -27.76
C PRO A 494 27.19 -60.62 -28.13
N LEU A 495 27.22 -61.57 -29.08
CA LEU A 495 26.05 -62.36 -29.47
C LEU A 495 25.65 -63.39 -28.39
N ALA A 496 26.61 -63.83 -27.56
CA ALA A 496 26.40 -64.79 -26.50
C ALA A 496 25.99 -64.13 -25.17
N LEU A 497 26.41 -62.90 -24.89
CA LEU A 497 26.20 -62.20 -23.61
C LEU A 497 24.75 -62.30 -23.07
N ALA A 498 23.76 -61.96 -23.90
CA ALA A 498 22.34 -62.00 -23.53
C ALA A 498 21.81 -63.40 -23.19
N SER A 499 22.56 -64.45 -23.54
CA SER A 499 22.24 -65.84 -23.21
C SER A 499 23.02 -66.38 -22.01
N TYR A 500 24.00 -65.63 -21.49
CA TYR A 500 24.70 -65.94 -20.23
C TYR A 500 24.07 -65.20 -19.06
N VAL A 501 23.81 -63.89 -19.19
CA VAL A 501 23.34 -63.04 -18.09
C VAL A 501 22.34 -61.98 -18.55
N SER A 502 21.52 -61.50 -17.62
CA SER A 502 20.76 -60.26 -17.75
C SER A 502 20.80 -59.46 -16.44
N VAL A 503 20.44 -58.18 -16.49
CA VAL A 503 20.28 -57.33 -15.30
C VAL A 503 18.88 -56.74 -15.26
N SER A 504 18.28 -56.67 -14.07
CA SER A 504 17.04 -55.90 -13.88
C SER A 504 17.36 -54.42 -13.87
N ALA A 505 16.74 -53.69 -14.80
CA ALA A 505 16.91 -52.25 -14.91
C ALA A 505 16.45 -51.48 -13.66
N GLN A 506 15.50 -52.01 -12.86
CA GLN A 506 15.03 -51.33 -11.64
C GLN A 506 15.75 -51.76 -10.36
N SER A 507 16.08 -53.04 -10.20
CA SER A 507 16.60 -53.56 -8.92
C SER A 507 18.11 -53.80 -8.88
N GLY A 508 18.81 -53.70 -10.01
CA GLY A 508 20.24 -53.99 -10.12
C GLY A 508 20.60 -55.47 -9.91
N VAL A 509 19.60 -56.36 -9.84
CA VAL A 509 19.81 -57.81 -9.71
C VAL A 509 20.27 -58.39 -11.06
N VAL A 510 21.39 -59.10 -11.04
CA VAL A 510 21.96 -59.83 -12.17
C VAL A 510 21.50 -61.28 -12.11
N PHE A 511 20.93 -61.78 -13.20
CA PHE A 511 20.41 -63.14 -13.33
C PHE A 511 21.23 -63.94 -14.32
N ALA A 512 21.55 -65.20 -13.98
CA ALA A 512 22.11 -66.16 -14.93
C ALA A 512 21.01 -66.68 -15.88
N GLN A 513 21.20 -66.55 -17.19
CA GLN A 513 20.23 -66.98 -18.21
C GLN A 513 20.39 -68.45 -18.64
N ARG A 514 21.47 -69.08 -18.19
CA ARG A 514 21.78 -70.50 -18.39
C ARG A 514 22.43 -71.10 -17.14
N ALA A 515 22.56 -72.42 -17.11
CA ALA A 515 23.55 -73.06 -16.26
C ALA A 515 24.94 -72.70 -16.78
N PHE A 516 25.84 -72.32 -15.88
CA PHE A 516 27.27 -72.23 -16.18
C PHE A 516 27.92 -73.62 -16.04
N ASP A 517 28.97 -73.80 -16.82
CA ASP A 517 29.80 -75.00 -16.99
C ASP A 517 31.25 -74.51 -16.80
N TYR A 518 31.99 -75.14 -15.88
CA TYR A 518 33.31 -74.70 -15.43
C TYR A 518 34.40 -75.08 -16.43
N GLU A 519 34.27 -76.26 -17.04
CA GLU A 519 35.15 -76.79 -18.08
C GLU A 519 35.16 -75.87 -19.32
N GLN A 520 34.01 -75.28 -19.64
CA GLN A 520 33.83 -74.29 -20.71
C GLN A 520 34.21 -72.86 -20.28
N LEU A 521 33.74 -72.39 -19.10
CA LEU A 521 33.88 -70.98 -18.70
C LEU A 521 34.10 -70.82 -17.18
N ARG A 522 35.37 -70.71 -16.79
CA ARG A 522 35.79 -70.60 -15.37
C ARG A 522 35.50 -69.23 -14.74
N ALA A 523 35.53 -68.16 -15.53
CA ALA A 523 35.27 -66.80 -15.09
C ALA A 523 34.95 -65.90 -16.29
N PHE A 524 34.20 -64.83 -16.02
CA PHE A 524 33.95 -63.75 -16.97
C PHE A 524 33.76 -62.41 -16.24
N GLU A 525 33.89 -61.31 -16.97
CA GLU A 525 33.78 -59.95 -16.45
C GLU A 525 32.64 -59.19 -17.16
N LEU A 526 31.88 -58.43 -16.37
CA LEU A 526 30.77 -57.60 -16.83
C LEU A 526 31.05 -56.15 -16.45
N THR A 527 31.00 -55.24 -17.43
CA THR A 527 30.92 -53.81 -17.18
C THR A 527 29.45 -53.43 -17.10
N LEU A 528 28.97 -53.18 -15.89
CA LEU A 528 27.62 -52.71 -15.63
C LEU A 528 27.59 -51.18 -15.61
N GLN A 529 26.50 -50.59 -16.09
CA GLN A 529 26.26 -49.15 -16.06
C GLN A 529 25.02 -48.85 -15.21
N ALA A 530 25.15 -47.91 -14.28
CA ALA A 530 24.05 -47.21 -13.64
C ALA A 530 23.87 -45.87 -14.34
N ARG A 531 22.64 -45.53 -14.70
CA ARG A 531 22.29 -44.31 -15.44
C ARG A 531 20.97 -43.76 -14.92
N ASP A 532 20.93 -42.46 -14.66
CA ASP A 532 19.70 -41.77 -14.27
C ASP A 532 18.64 -41.73 -15.39
N GLN A 533 17.54 -41.03 -15.14
CA GLN A 533 16.54 -40.67 -16.16
C GLN A 533 16.48 -39.16 -16.39
N GLY A 534 17.59 -38.47 -16.09
CA GLY A 534 17.76 -37.04 -16.27
C GLY A 534 17.93 -36.61 -17.73
N SER A 535 18.07 -35.30 -17.94
CA SER A 535 18.27 -34.71 -19.27
C SER A 535 19.16 -33.46 -19.18
N PRO A 536 20.48 -33.57 -19.49
CA PRO A 536 21.17 -34.76 -20.00
C PRO A 536 21.25 -35.87 -18.95
N ALA A 537 21.27 -37.13 -19.40
CA ALA A 537 21.41 -38.27 -18.50
C ALA A 537 22.89 -38.53 -18.16
N LEU A 538 23.20 -38.63 -16.88
CA LEU A 538 24.51 -38.98 -16.33
C LEU A 538 24.57 -40.48 -15.99
N SER A 539 25.79 -41.00 -15.90
CA SER A 539 26.01 -42.43 -15.71
C SER A 539 27.38 -42.74 -15.11
N ALA A 540 27.44 -43.83 -14.34
CA ALA A 540 28.67 -44.43 -13.88
C ALA A 540 28.75 -45.91 -14.29
N ASN A 541 29.97 -46.43 -14.35
CA ASN A 541 30.25 -47.82 -14.73
C ASN A 541 30.94 -48.54 -13.56
N VAL A 542 30.68 -49.84 -13.40
CA VAL A 542 31.34 -50.71 -12.42
C VAL A 542 31.69 -52.06 -13.04
N SER A 543 32.82 -52.64 -12.64
CA SER A 543 33.18 -54.01 -12.97
C SER A 543 32.54 -55.00 -11.99
N LEU A 544 31.88 -56.03 -12.53
CA LEU A 544 31.45 -57.23 -11.82
C LEU A 544 32.19 -58.43 -12.41
N ARG A 545 33.05 -59.05 -11.62
CA ARG A 545 33.73 -60.29 -11.99
C ARG A 545 32.98 -61.49 -11.42
N VAL A 546 32.58 -62.40 -12.31
CA VAL A 546 31.90 -63.64 -11.96
C VAL A 546 32.89 -64.79 -12.06
N LEU A 547 33.04 -65.55 -10.97
CA LEU A 547 33.81 -66.78 -10.91
C LEU A 547 32.85 -67.97 -10.90
N VAL A 548 33.02 -68.92 -11.80
CA VAL A 548 32.29 -70.18 -11.77
C VAL A 548 33.02 -71.13 -10.82
N GLY A 549 32.27 -71.78 -9.94
CA GLY A 549 32.77 -72.73 -8.96
C GLY A 549 32.51 -74.17 -9.42
N ASP A 550 33.59 -74.81 -9.85
CA ASP A 550 33.78 -76.24 -10.15
C ASP A 550 33.00 -77.17 -9.18
N ARG A 551 32.27 -78.13 -9.74
CA ARG A 551 31.59 -79.22 -9.02
C ARG A 551 31.97 -80.57 -9.60
N ASN A 552 32.06 -81.58 -8.74
CA ASN A 552 32.43 -82.95 -9.14
C ASN A 552 31.28 -83.67 -9.88
N ASP A 553 31.01 -83.29 -11.12
CA ASP A 553 29.95 -83.84 -11.96
C ASP A 553 30.46 -84.66 -13.17
N ASN A 554 31.72 -84.48 -13.59
CA ASN A 554 32.38 -85.40 -14.49
C ASN A 554 32.99 -86.58 -13.72
N ALA A 555 32.90 -87.78 -14.29
CA ALA A 555 33.50 -88.96 -13.71
C ALA A 555 34.83 -89.30 -14.42
N PRO A 556 35.84 -89.79 -13.68
CA PRO A 556 37.18 -90.03 -14.24
C PRO A 556 37.14 -91.05 -15.38
N ARG A 557 37.69 -90.68 -16.54
CA ARG A 557 37.70 -91.54 -17.74
C ARG A 557 39.06 -92.21 -17.93
N VAL A 558 39.06 -93.55 -17.97
CA VAL A 558 40.24 -94.34 -18.36
C VAL A 558 40.52 -94.15 -19.86
N LEU A 559 41.74 -93.72 -20.19
CA LEU A 559 42.24 -93.56 -21.56
C LEU A 559 43.11 -94.73 -22.01
N TYR A 560 43.87 -95.31 -21.08
CA TYR A 560 44.73 -96.46 -21.34
C TYR A 560 44.70 -97.44 -20.15
N PRO A 561 44.61 -98.76 -20.38
CA PRO A 561 44.44 -99.42 -21.69
C PRO A 561 43.11 -99.10 -22.37
N ALA A 562 43.07 -99.28 -23.69
CA ALA A 562 41.82 -99.21 -24.45
C ALA A 562 40.89 -100.35 -24.00
N LEU A 563 39.67 -99.99 -23.60
CA LEU A 563 38.68 -100.93 -23.08
C LEU A 563 37.82 -101.48 -24.22
N GLY A 564 37.54 -102.79 -24.17
CA GLY A 564 36.51 -103.43 -24.98
C GLY A 564 35.09 -103.05 -24.51
N PRO A 565 34.04 -103.48 -25.24
CA PRO A 565 32.65 -103.19 -24.91
C PRO A 565 32.25 -103.58 -23.48
N ASP A 566 32.87 -104.63 -22.94
CA ASP A 566 32.61 -105.17 -21.60
C ASP A 566 33.40 -104.47 -20.47
N GLY A 567 34.00 -103.30 -20.75
CA GLY A 567 34.82 -102.55 -19.77
C GLY A 567 36.13 -103.25 -19.39
N SER A 568 36.62 -104.14 -20.26
CA SER A 568 37.77 -105.00 -20.00
C SER A 568 38.93 -104.75 -20.96
N ALA A 569 40.15 -105.01 -20.50
CA ALA A 569 41.36 -104.96 -21.31
C ALA A 569 42.19 -106.23 -21.10
N LEU A 570 42.68 -106.81 -22.19
CA LEU A 570 43.38 -108.10 -22.22
C LEU A 570 44.87 -107.91 -22.47
N PHE A 571 45.70 -108.58 -21.66
CA PHE A 571 47.17 -108.56 -21.76
C PHE A 571 47.68 -110.01 -21.83
N ASP A 572 47.89 -110.50 -23.05
CA ASP A 572 48.13 -111.92 -23.32
C ASP A 572 49.60 -112.39 -23.21
N MET A 573 50.53 -111.49 -22.85
CA MET A 573 51.96 -111.78 -22.76
C MET A 573 52.61 -111.21 -21.50
N VAL A 574 52.12 -111.65 -20.33
CA VAL A 574 52.84 -111.43 -19.06
C VAL A 574 53.81 -112.62 -18.85
N PRO A 575 55.14 -112.41 -18.71
CA PRO A 575 56.07 -113.53 -18.54
C PRO A 575 55.83 -114.26 -17.21
N ARG A 576 55.80 -115.60 -17.19
CA ARG A 576 55.72 -116.36 -15.91
C ARG A 576 56.96 -116.14 -15.04
N ALA A 577 58.11 -115.89 -15.66
CA ALA A 577 59.38 -115.60 -15.01
C ALA A 577 59.54 -114.13 -14.58
N ALA A 578 58.45 -113.35 -14.50
CA ALA A 578 58.48 -111.96 -14.04
C ALA A 578 58.92 -111.88 -12.56
N GLU A 579 59.98 -111.13 -12.30
CA GLU A 579 60.45 -110.83 -10.95
C GLU A 579 59.44 -109.95 -10.17
N PRO A 580 59.45 -109.94 -8.83
CA PRO A 580 58.72 -108.96 -8.03
C PRO A 580 59.07 -107.52 -8.45
N GLY A 581 58.07 -106.69 -8.68
CA GLY A 581 58.19 -105.31 -9.14
C GLY A 581 58.08 -105.11 -10.67
N TYR A 582 57.94 -106.20 -11.45
CA TYR A 582 57.77 -106.14 -12.90
C TYR A 582 56.50 -105.36 -13.29
N LEU A 583 56.64 -104.39 -14.19
CA LEU A 583 55.54 -103.56 -14.69
C LEU A 583 54.71 -104.34 -15.71
N VAL A 584 53.49 -104.71 -15.32
CA VAL A 584 52.54 -105.40 -16.20
C VAL A 584 51.87 -104.41 -17.16
N THR A 585 51.35 -103.32 -16.61
CA THR A 585 50.69 -102.25 -17.36
C THR A 585 50.56 -101.00 -16.49
N LYS A 586 50.01 -99.92 -17.05
CA LYS A 586 49.67 -98.69 -16.34
C LYS A 586 48.25 -98.30 -16.69
N VAL A 587 47.40 -98.07 -15.69
CA VAL A 587 46.11 -97.44 -15.88
C VAL A 587 46.34 -95.93 -15.95
N VAL A 588 45.93 -95.31 -17.05
CA VAL A 588 45.97 -93.85 -17.23
C VAL A 588 44.53 -93.39 -17.40
N ALA A 589 44.10 -92.49 -16.52
CA ALA A 589 42.81 -91.83 -16.59
C ALA A 589 42.99 -90.31 -16.58
N VAL A 590 41.95 -89.60 -17.00
CA VAL A 590 41.81 -88.15 -16.91
C VAL A 590 40.46 -87.82 -16.29
N ASP A 591 40.39 -86.70 -15.59
CA ASP A 591 39.11 -86.06 -15.28
C ASP A 591 38.96 -84.76 -16.07
N ALA A 592 37.73 -84.29 -16.22
CA ALA A 592 37.45 -83.01 -16.87
C ALA A 592 37.51 -81.84 -15.88
N ASP A 593 37.10 -82.10 -14.62
CA ASP A 593 37.01 -81.15 -13.52
C ASP A 593 38.38 -80.54 -13.13
N SER A 594 38.46 -79.82 -12.00
CA SER A 594 39.71 -79.24 -11.52
C SER A 594 39.94 -79.41 -10.02
N GLY A 595 41.15 -79.02 -9.56
CA GLY A 595 41.54 -79.10 -8.15
C GLY A 595 41.43 -80.51 -7.56
N HIS A 596 40.54 -80.68 -6.57
CA HIS A 596 40.29 -81.97 -5.91
C HIS A 596 39.39 -82.89 -6.74
N ASN A 597 38.52 -82.31 -7.57
CA ASN A 597 37.57 -83.05 -8.38
C ASN A 597 38.29 -83.79 -9.53
N ALA A 598 39.42 -83.26 -10.02
CA ALA A 598 40.33 -84.00 -10.91
C ALA A 598 41.47 -84.77 -10.20
N TRP A 599 41.45 -84.88 -8.87
CA TRP A 599 42.58 -85.48 -8.12
C TRP A 599 42.50 -87.02 -8.06
N LEU A 600 43.00 -87.65 -9.13
CA LEU A 600 42.88 -89.09 -9.31
C LEU A 600 43.62 -89.95 -8.26
N SER A 601 42.98 -91.06 -7.91
CA SER A 601 43.50 -92.11 -7.04
C SER A 601 43.12 -93.49 -7.57
N TYR A 602 44.08 -94.42 -7.57
CA TYR A 602 43.95 -95.74 -8.18
C TYR A 602 43.83 -96.81 -7.09
N HIS A 603 42.71 -97.55 -7.07
CA HIS A 603 42.38 -98.54 -6.04
C HIS A 603 42.09 -99.92 -6.64
N VAL A 604 42.56 -100.99 -6.02
CA VAL A 604 42.14 -102.36 -6.36
C VAL A 604 40.82 -102.65 -5.65
N LEU A 605 39.76 -102.94 -6.41
CA LEU A 605 38.48 -103.38 -5.83
C LEU A 605 38.43 -104.90 -5.63
N GLN A 606 38.95 -105.66 -6.61
CA GLN A 606 38.95 -107.12 -6.58
C GLN A 606 40.14 -107.66 -7.36
N ALA A 607 40.80 -108.69 -6.84
CA ALA A 607 41.82 -109.46 -7.54
C ALA A 607 41.46 -110.95 -7.48
N SER A 608 41.80 -111.71 -8.52
CA SER A 608 41.70 -113.17 -8.51
C SER A 608 42.59 -113.78 -7.42
N GLU A 609 43.86 -113.40 -7.40
CA GLU A 609 44.81 -113.73 -6.33
C GLU A 609 45.18 -112.47 -5.54
N PRO A 610 44.70 -112.29 -4.30
CA PRO A 610 45.04 -111.14 -3.48
C PRO A 610 46.54 -111.15 -3.12
N GLY A 611 47.21 -110.01 -3.29
CA GLY A 611 48.64 -109.88 -3.05
C GLY A 611 49.55 -110.45 -4.15
N LEU A 612 49.01 -110.83 -5.32
CA LEU A 612 49.83 -111.11 -6.51
C LEU A 612 50.25 -109.82 -7.24
N PHE A 613 49.41 -108.78 -7.19
CA PHE A 613 49.64 -107.49 -7.85
C PHE A 613 49.62 -106.34 -6.84
N SER A 614 50.48 -105.35 -7.07
CA SER A 614 50.41 -104.03 -6.44
C SER A 614 50.03 -102.97 -7.47
N LEU A 615 49.26 -101.96 -7.01
CA LEU A 615 48.78 -100.85 -7.81
C LEU A 615 49.27 -99.54 -7.19
N GLY A 616 49.97 -98.72 -7.97
CA GLY A 616 50.44 -97.41 -7.52
C GLY A 616 49.30 -96.41 -7.33
N LEU A 617 48.95 -96.09 -6.08
CA LEU A 617 47.81 -95.22 -5.69
C LEU A 617 47.72 -93.87 -6.45
N ARG A 618 48.85 -93.32 -6.90
CA ARG A 618 48.94 -92.07 -7.67
C ARG A 618 49.44 -92.22 -9.11
N THR A 619 50.07 -93.34 -9.43
CA THR A 619 50.68 -93.57 -10.75
C THR A 619 49.84 -94.45 -11.66
N GLY A 620 48.92 -95.25 -11.12
CA GLY A 620 48.15 -96.24 -11.86
C GLY A 620 48.98 -97.43 -12.37
N GLU A 621 50.27 -97.53 -12.00
CA GLU A 621 51.13 -98.65 -12.40
C GLU A 621 50.71 -99.94 -11.72
N VAL A 622 50.46 -100.98 -12.52
CA VAL A 622 50.16 -102.34 -12.08
C VAL A 622 51.45 -103.16 -12.16
N ARG A 623 51.94 -103.61 -11.01
CA ARG A 623 53.18 -104.40 -10.89
C ARG A 623 52.91 -105.75 -10.23
N THR A 624 53.77 -106.73 -10.48
CA THR A 624 53.81 -107.97 -9.70
C THR A 624 54.34 -107.68 -8.30
N GLU A 625 53.67 -108.16 -7.26
CA GLU A 625 54.14 -108.02 -5.86
C GLU A 625 54.99 -109.24 -5.44
N ARG A 626 54.66 -110.41 -6.00
CA ARG A 626 55.41 -111.66 -5.84
C ARG A 626 55.48 -112.40 -7.18
N ALA A 627 56.40 -113.35 -7.29
CA ALA A 627 56.42 -114.28 -8.41
C ALA A 627 55.15 -115.14 -8.46
N LEU A 628 54.73 -115.53 -9.66
CA LEU A 628 53.63 -116.45 -9.90
C LEU A 628 54.05 -117.86 -9.44
N GLY A 629 53.31 -118.46 -8.52
CA GLY A 629 53.54 -119.82 -8.05
C GLY A 629 52.81 -120.86 -8.91
N ASP A 630 53.27 -122.12 -8.89
CA ASP A 630 52.70 -123.23 -9.67
C ASP A 630 51.22 -123.55 -9.37
N ARG A 631 50.65 -122.95 -8.33
CA ARG A 631 49.24 -123.07 -7.94
C ARG A 631 48.37 -121.89 -8.37
N ASP A 632 48.98 -120.75 -8.71
CA ASP A 632 48.24 -119.56 -9.13
C ASP A 632 47.70 -119.77 -10.56
N ALA A 633 46.47 -119.35 -10.84
CA ALA A 633 45.88 -119.50 -12.16
C ALA A 633 46.66 -118.71 -13.24
N ALA A 634 46.86 -119.30 -14.42
CA ALA A 634 47.55 -118.64 -15.53
C ALA A 634 46.77 -117.45 -16.14
N ARG A 635 45.43 -117.42 -15.96
CA ARG A 635 44.57 -116.27 -16.27
C ARG A 635 44.20 -115.58 -14.96
N GLN A 636 44.61 -114.33 -14.80
CA GLN A 636 44.34 -113.50 -13.63
C GLN A 636 43.40 -112.35 -13.99
N ARG A 637 42.41 -112.06 -13.15
CA ARG A 637 41.49 -110.92 -13.29
C ARG A 637 41.76 -109.91 -12.18
N LEU A 638 41.95 -108.65 -12.55
CA LEU A 638 42.16 -107.54 -11.63
C LEU A 638 41.17 -106.41 -11.95
N LEU A 639 40.26 -106.12 -11.02
CA LEU A 639 39.32 -105.01 -11.11
C LEU A 639 39.90 -103.79 -10.39
N VAL A 640 40.26 -102.77 -11.16
CA VAL A 640 40.78 -101.49 -10.66
C VAL A 640 39.69 -100.43 -10.76
N ALA A 641 39.59 -99.56 -9.76
CA ALA A 641 38.80 -98.33 -9.82
C ALA A 641 39.73 -97.12 -9.78
N VAL A 642 39.51 -96.20 -10.71
CA VAL A 642 40.01 -94.83 -10.60
C VAL A 642 38.92 -94.03 -9.88
N ARG A 643 39.30 -93.31 -8.82
CA ARG A 643 38.42 -92.41 -8.07
C ARG A 643 39.04 -91.02 -8.04
N ASP A 644 38.22 -90.00 -8.21
CA ASP A 644 38.62 -88.63 -7.93
C ASP A 644 38.81 -88.37 -6.42
N GLY A 645 39.07 -87.11 -6.06
CA GLY A 645 39.09 -86.60 -4.70
C GLY A 645 37.91 -85.68 -4.36
N GLY A 646 36.85 -85.67 -5.17
CA GLY A 646 35.67 -84.83 -4.99
C GLY A 646 34.72 -85.34 -3.91
N GLN A 647 33.62 -84.61 -3.71
CA GLN A 647 32.59 -84.97 -2.73
C GLN A 647 31.17 -84.70 -3.29
N PRO A 648 30.39 -85.75 -3.61
CA PRO A 648 30.72 -87.18 -3.52
C PRO A 648 31.79 -87.59 -4.55
N PRO A 649 32.68 -88.54 -4.22
CA PRO A 649 33.69 -88.98 -5.17
C PRO A 649 33.09 -89.88 -6.25
N LEU A 650 33.35 -89.57 -7.51
CA LEU A 650 32.98 -90.38 -8.66
C LEU A 650 34.11 -91.35 -9.02
N SER A 651 33.78 -92.35 -9.84
CA SER A 651 34.73 -93.41 -10.16
C SER A 651 34.40 -94.15 -11.44
N ALA A 652 35.44 -94.54 -12.19
CA ALA A 652 35.34 -95.52 -13.26
C ALA A 652 36.12 -96.78 -12.93
N THR A 653 35.60 -97.93 -13.36
CA THR A 653 36.21 -99.24 -13.17
C THR A 653 36.77 -99.78 -14.48
N VAL A 654 37.85 -100.54 -14.37
CA VAL A 654 38.47 -101.28 -15.48
C VAL A 654 38.76 -102.71 -15.02
N THR A 655 38.35 -103.69 -15.82
CA THR A 655 38.73 -105.09 -15.62
C THR A 655 39.96 -105.42 -16.46
N LEU A 656 41.10 -105.67 -15.82
CA LEU A 656 42.31 -106.15 -16.47
C LEU A 656 42.31 -107.68 -16.46
N HIS A 657 42.36 -108.29 -17.64
CA HIS A 657 42.61 -109.72 -17.81
C HIS A 657 44.07 -109.92 -18.20
N LEU A 658 44.82 -110.59 -17.32
CA LEU A 658 46.26 -110.77 -17.42
C LEU A 658 46.53 -112.26 -17.65
N VAL A 659 47.11 -112.63 -18.78
CA VAL A 659 47.44 -114.02 -19.11
C VAL A 659 48.95 -114.22 -19.02
N PHE A 660 49.35 -115.14 -18.15
CA PHE A 660 50.75 -115.49 -17.96
C PHE A 660 51.14 -116.64 -18.89
N ALA A 661 52.03 -116.35 -19.84
CA ALA A 661 52.47 -117.29 -20.87
C ALA A 661 53.96 -117.12 -21.16
N ASN A 662 54.64 -118.23 -21.46
CA ASN A 662 56.04 -118.22 -21.88
C ASN A 662 56.20 -118.18 -23.41
N SER A 663 55.11 -118.40 -24.15
CA SER A 663 55.05 -118.38 -25.61
C SER A 663 53.62 -118.10 -26.06
N LEU A 664 53.46 -117.41 -27.19
CA LEU A 664 52.18 -117.14 -27.87
C LEU A 664 51.37 -118.43 -28.16
N GLN A 665 52.03 -119.58 -28.22
CA GLN A 665 51.40 -120.89 -28.44
C GLN A 665 50.72 -121.47 -27.18
N GLU A 666 51.03 -120.99 -25.96
CA GLU A 666 50.36 -121.42 -24.72
C GLU A 666 48.97 -120.78 -24.55
N VAL A 667 48.68 -119.67 -25.24
CA VAL A 667 47.44 -118.87 -25.09
C VAL A 667 46.26 -119.48 -25.87
N LEU A 668 46.52 -120.42 -26.78
CA LEU A 668 45.62 -120.79 -27.88
C LEU A 668 44.55 -121.89 -27.67
N PRO A 669 44.52 -122.71 -26.60
CA PRO A 669 43.41 -123.66 -26.39
C PRO A 669 42.29 -123.05 -25.53
N ASP A 670 41.46 -122.19 -26.11
CA ASP A 670 40.08 -121.89 -25.66
C ASP A 670 39.31 -120.92 -26.61
N ILE A 671 39.52 -121.03 -27.93
CA ILE A 671 38.70 -120.30 -28.94
C ILE A 671 37.67 -121.26 -29.56
N THR A 672 36.94 -121.96 -28.70
CA THR A 672 35.79 -122.81 -29.06
C THR A 672 34.61 -122.58 -28.11
N ASP A 673 34.29 -121.31 -27.88
CA ASP A 673 32.93 -120.87 -27.57
C ASP A 673 32.72 -119.45 -28.12
N ARG A 674 32.67 -119.37 -29.46
CA ARG A 674 31.98 -118.26 -30.14
C ARG A 674 30.52 -118.64 -30.29
N PRO A 675 29.57 -117.89 -29.72
CA PRO A 675 28.20 -117.90 -30.22
C PRO A 675 28.22 -117.60 -31.71
N VAL A 676 27.38 -118.32 -32.47
CA VAL A 676 27.24 -118.15 -33.92
C VAL A 676 27.03 -116.67 -34.24
N PRO A 677 27.85 -116.05 -35.11
CA PRO A 677 27.55 -114.71 -35.61
C PRO A 677 26.21 -114.74 -36.33
N SER A 678 25.28 -113.89 -35.91
CA SER A 678 24.03 -113.67 -36.64
C SER A 678 24.34 -113.29 -38.08
N ASP A 679 23.69 -113.98 -39.02
CA ASP A 679 23.89 -113.84 -40.46
C ASP A 679 23.84 -112.36 -40.89
N PRO A 680 24.91 -111.80 -41.49
CA PRO A 680 24.91 -110.41 -41.95
C PRO A 680 23.90 -110.12 -43.08
N GLN A 681 23.29 -111.14 -43.68
CA GLN A 681 22.15 -110.96 -44.59
C GLN A 681 20.86 -110.59 -43.83
N ALA A 682 20.71 -110.97 -42.55
CA ALA A 682 19.51 -110.69 -41.76
C ALA A 682 19.39 -109.20 -41.38
N GLU A 683 20.48 -108.55 -40.95
CA GLU A 683 20.47 -107.11 -40.70
C GLU A 683 20.27 -106.29 -41.99
N LEU A 684 20.90 -106.70 -43.10
CA LEU A 684 20.71 -106.01 -44.37
C LEU A 684 19.26 -106.11 -44.87
N GLN A 685 18.61 -107.27 -44.70
CA GLN A 685 17.18 -107.42 -44.99
C GLN A 685 16.31 -106.63 -44.00
N PHE A 686 16.65 -106.56 -42.72
CA PHE A 686 15.93 -105.74 -41.75
C PHE A 686 15.98 -104.25 -42.12
N TYR A 687 17.17 -103.69 -42.38
CA TYR A 687 17.30 -102.30 -42.81
C TYR A 687 16.68 -102.03 -44.18
N LEU A 688 16.72 -102.98 -45.12
CA LEU A 688 16.02 -102.87 -46.42
C LEU A 688 14.49 -102.86 -46.24
N VAL A 689 13.95 -103.72 -45.37
CA VAL A 689 12.51 -103.76 -45.06
C VAL A 689 12.08 -102.48 -44.33
N VAL A 690 12.87 -101.98 -43.38
CA VAL A 690 12.60 -100.71 -42.69
C VAL A 690 12.69 -99.52 -43.66
N ALA A 691 13.65 -99.50 -44.59
CA ALA A 691 13.75 -98.47 -45.62
C ALA A 691 12.57 -98.53 -46.61
N LEU A 692 12.17 -99.72 -47.07
CA LEU A 692 10.98 -99.90 -47.92
C LEU A 692 9.68 -99.52 -47.18
N ALA A 693 9.58 -99.82 -45.89
CA ALA A 693 8.47 -99.38 -45.03
C ALA A 693 8.44 -97.85 -44.89
N LEU A 694 9.59 -97.20 -44.62
CA LEU A 694 9.67 -95.74 -44.56
C LEU A 694 9.35 -95.05 -45.89
N ILE A 695 9.86 -95.57 -47.00
CA ILE A 695 9.58 -95.04 -48.35
C ILE A 695 8.09 -95.24 -48.70
N SER A 696 7.49 -96.38 -48.38
CA SER A 696 6.06 -96.60 -48.62
C SER A 696 5.15 -95.80 -47.70
N VAL A 697 5.54 -95.55 -46.44
CA VAL A 697 4.86 -94.61 -45.51
C VAL A 697 4.97 -93.16 -46.01
N LEU A 698 6.16 -92.72 -46.46
CA LEU A 698 6.34 -91.39 -47.04
C LEU A 698 5.58 -91.22 -48.35
N PHE A 699 5.53 -92.25 -49.20
CA PHE A 699 4.71 -92.27 -50.41
C PHE A 699 3.22 -92.23 -50.09
N LEU A 700 2.76 -92.99 -49.08
CA LEU A 700 1.38 -92.93 -48.58
C LEU A 700 1.04 -91.54 -48.02
N LEU A 701 1.93 -90.93 -47.23
CA LEU A 701 1.75 -89.56 -46.73
C LEU A 701 1.68 -88.55 -47.87
N ALA A 702 2.55 -88.66 -48.88
CA ALA A 702 2.51 -87.82 -50.07
C ALA A 702 1.23 -88.03 -50.90
N MET A 703 0.74 -89.28 -51.02
CA MET A 703 -0.52 -89.61 -51.67
C MET A 703 -1.74 -89.10 -50.89
N ILE A 704 -1.73 -89.23 -49.56
CA ILE A 704 -2.78 -88.70 -48.67
C ILE A 704 -2.78 -87.17 -48.72
N LEU A 705 -1.60 -86.52 -48.74
CA LEU A 705 -1.48 -85.07 -48.90
C LEU A 705 -1.99 -84.62 -50.28
N ALA A 706 -1.63 -85.33 -51.35
CA ALA A 706 -2.10 -85.06 -52.71
C ALA A 706 -3.62 -85.30 -52.87
N ILE A 707 -4.17 -86.34 -52.25
CA ILE A 707 -5.62 -86.59 -52.16
C ILE A 707 -6.27 -85.48 -51.33
N ALA A 708 -5.75 -85.10 -50.18
CA ALA A 708 -6.31 -84.05 -49.34
C ALA A 708 -6.30 -82.68 -50.05
N LEU A 709 -5.25 -82.37 -50.82
CA LEU A 709 -5.17 -81.16 -51.66
C LEU A 709 -6.10 -81.22 -52.89
N ARG A 710 -6.38 -82.42 -53.43
CA ARG A 710 -7.39 -82.62 -54.49
C ARG A 710 -8.83 -82.54 -53.95
N LEU A 711 -9.09 -83.13 -52.79
CA LEU A 711 -10.40 -83.11 -52.11
C LEU A 711 -10.72 -81.71 -51.57
N ARG A 712 -9.75 -80.96 -51.02
CA ARG A 712 -9.94 -79.54 -50.65
C ARG A 712 -10.22 -78.61 -51.84
N ARG A 713 -10.11 -79.08 -53.08
CA ARG A 713 -10.50 -78.34 -54.31
C ARG A 713 -11.85 -78.75 -54.90
N SER A 714 -12.62 -79.59 -54.20
CA SER A 714 -13.99 -79.95 -54.61
C SER A 714 -14.95 -79.92 -53.42
N SER A 715 -16.05 -79.18 -53.60
CA SER A 715 -17.30 -79.28 -52.83
C SER A 715 -17.34 -78.71 -51.41
N SER A 716 -17.93 -77.52 -51.30
CA SER A 716 -18.70 -77.03 -50.15
C SER A 716 -20.08 -77.75 -50.05
N PRO A 717 -20.97 -77.43 -49.10
CA PRO A 717 -20.83 -77.19 -47.66
C PRO A 717 -21.87 -78.01 -46.81
N ALA A 718 -22.01 -77.63 -45.53
CA ALA A 718 -23.23 -77.69 -44.68
C ALA A 718 -23.54 -78.93 -43.79
N ALA A 719 -24.06 -78.60 -42.59
CA ALA A 719 -24.86 -79.39 -41.64
C ALA A 719 -24.23 -80.66 -41.01
N TRP A 720 -24.52 -81.06 -39.77
CA TRP A 720 -25.20 -80.41 -38.63
C TRP A 720 -24.79 -81.09 -37.30
N SER A 721 -25.26 -80.50 -36.19
CA SER A 721 -25.36 -80.97 -34.79
C SER A 721 -25.47 -82.51 -34.54
N CYS A 722 -25.22 -83.06 -33.35
CA CYS A 722 -25.78 -82.61 -32.06
C CYS A 722 -25.20 -83.32 -30.80
N PHE A 723 -25.70 -82.88 -29.63
CA PHE A 723 -25.64 -83.46 -28.27
C PHE A 723 -24.58 -82.99 -27.23
N GLN A 724 -25.08 -82.09 -26.36
CA GLN A 724 -24.75 -81.83 -24.93
C GLN A 724 -25.12 -83.03 -24.01
N PRO A 725 -24.99 -83.02 -22.65
CA PRO A 725 -24.68 -81.93 -21.67
C PRO A 725 -23.53 -82.26 -20.66
N GLY A 726 -23.15 -81.43 -19.67
CA GLY A 726 -23.59 -80.08 -19.24
C GLY A 726 -22.91 -79.60 -17.93
N LEU A 727 -23.52 -78.59 -17.29
CA LEU A 727 -23.10 -77.82 -16.09
C LEU A 727 -21.88 -76.87 -16.32
N CYS A 728 -21.99 -75.54 -16.44
CA CYS A 728 -22.60 -74.49 -15.56
C CYS A 728 -21.83 -74.31 -14.21
N VAL A 729 -21.52 -73.09 -13.72
CA VAL A 729 -22.09 -71.77 -14.05
C VAL A 729 -21.17 -70.59 -13.63
N LYS A 730 -20.97 -69.61 -14.56
CA LYS A 730 -20.96 -68.12 -14.42
C LYS A 730 -20.00 -67.39 -13.43
N SER A 731 -19.70 -66.09 -13.58
CA SER A 731 -20.30 -65.02 -14.43
C SER A 731 -19.25 -63.99 -14.91
N GLY A 732 -19.42 -63.45 -16.13
CA GLY A 732 -18.70 -62.26 -16.62
C GLY A 732 -19.36 -60.93 -16.18
N PRO A 733 -19.13 -59.81 -16.92
CA PRO A 733 -19.91 -59.63 -18.15
C PRO A 733 -19.28 -58.87 -19.35
N VAL A 734 -19.86 -59.17 -20.53
CA VAL A 734 -20.07 -58.31 -21.72
C VAL A 734 -18.91 -58.07 -22.73
N VAL A 735 -19.31 -57.80 -23.98
CA VAL A 735 -18.69 -58.19 -25.27
C VAL A 735 -18.69 -56.99 -26.25
N PRO A 736 -17.70 -56.86 -27.17
CA PRO A 736 -17.58 -55.78 -28.17
C PRO A 736 -18.37 -56.09 -29.48
N PRO A 737 -18.23 -55.36 -30.62
CA PRO A 737 -17.07 -55.51 -31.57
C PRO A 737 -16.71 -54.15 -32.28
N ASN A 738 -15.84 -53.99 -33.29
CA ASN A 738 -15.20 -54.80 -34.35
C ASN A 738 -13.75 -54.26 -34.60
N TYR A 739 -12.72 -55.10 -34.85
CA TYR A 739 -12.23 -55.61 -36.17
C TYR A 739 -11.82 -54.52 -37.19
N SER A 740 -10.69 -54.63 -37.92
CA SER A 740 -9.94 -55.83 -38.37
C SER A 740 -8.46 -55.58 -38.77
N GLU A 741 -7.60 -56.61 -38.61
CA GLU A 741 -6.37 -56.96 -39.38
C GLU A 741 -5.19 -55.95 -39.52
N GLY A 742 -3.90 -56.33 -39.46
CA GLY A 742 -3.28 -57.62 -39.15
C GLY A 742 -1.76 -57.71 -39.46
N THR A 743 -1.07 -58.65 -38.80
CA THR A 743 0.28 -59.22 -39.11
C THR A 743 1.59 -58.47 -38.76
N LEU A 744 2.55 -59.28 -38.31
CA LEU A 744 3.92 -59.04 -37.78
C LEU A 744 5.01 -59.22 -38.89
N PRO A 745 6.34 -59.18 -38.62
CA PRO A 745 7.17 -58.34 -37.74
C PRO A 745 8.51 -57.83 -38.38
N TYR A 746 9.29 -57.09 -37.58
CA TYR A 746 10.76 -56.87 -37.65
C TYR A 746 11.40 -56.13 -38.84
N SER A 747 12.55 -55.55 -38.50
CA SER A 747 13.27 -54.49 -39.20
C SER A 747 14.63 -54.95 -39.74
N TYR A 748 15.09 -54.32 -40.82
CA TYR A 748 16.52 -54.09 -41.06
C TYR A 748 16.72 -52.72 -41.72
N ASN A 749 17.64 -51.93 -41.17
CA ASN A 749 18.12 -50.72 -41.81
C ASN A 749 19.30 -51.07 -42.73
N LEU A 750 19.29 -50.56 -43.96
CA LEU A 750 20.49 -50.44 -44.77
C LEU A 750 20.48 -49.04 -45.41
N CYS A 751 21.49 -48.23 -45.08
CA CYS A 751 21.68 -46.91 -45.69
C CYS A 751 22.12 -47.03 -47.15
N VAL A 752 21.79 -46.04 -47.98
CA VAL A 752 22.75 -45.21 -48.79
C VAL A 752 22.02 -44.37 -49.84
N ALA A 753 22.66 -43.26 -50.21
CA ALA A 753 22.45 -42.40 -51.39
C ALA A 753 21.44 -41.24 -51.30
N HIS A 754 22.02 -40.05 -51.49
CA HIS A 754 21.40 -38.74 -51.59
C HIS A 754 21.43 -38.31 -53.06
N THR A 755 20.26 -38.11 -53.71
CA THR A 755 20.02 -37.41 -55.01
C THR A 755 18.51 -37.49 -55.30
N GLY A 756 17.78 -36.50 -55.84
CA GLY A 756 18.13 -35.12 -56.18
C GLY A 756 17.30 -34.59 -57.38
N LYS A 757 16.25 -33.76 -57.12
CA LYS A 757 15.42 -32.99 -58.08
C LYS A 757 14.53 -33.80 -59.06
N THR A 758 13.46 -33.28 -59.71
CA THR A 758 12.96 -31.90 -59.99
C THR A 758 11.40 -31.80 -60.01
N GLU A 759 10.86 -30.69 -59.48
CA GLU A 759 9.81 -29.76 -60.03
C GLU A 759 8.45 -30.30 -60.54
N PHE A 760 7.30 -29.60 -60.46
CA PHE A 760 6.94 -28.19 -60.79
C PHE A 760 5.93 -27.61 -59.75
N ASN A 761 6.09 -26.40 -59.18
CA ASN A 761 5.82 -25.02 -59.70
C ASN A 761 4.32 -24.66 -59.79
N PHE A 762 3.80 -23.46 -59.42
CA PHE A 762 4.27 -22.23 -58.73
C PHE A 762 3.02 -21.47 -58.20
N LEU A 763 3.07 -20.67 -57.13
CA LEU A 763 3.24 -19.19 -57.07
C LEU A 763 3.40 -18.83 -55.56
N LYS A 764 4.50 -18.30 -55.00
CA LYS A 764 5.15 -16.96 -55.12
C LYS A 764 4.20 -15.77 -54.91
N CYS A 765 4.55 -14.69 -54.18
CA CYS A 765 5.65 -14.31 -53.25
C CYS A 765 5.16 -13.00 -52.54
N SER A 766 5.63 -12.50 -51.40
CA SER A 766 7.01 -12.17 -51.03
C SER A 766 7.12 -11.63 -49.58
N GLU A 767 8.26 -11.86 -48.92
CA GLU A 767 8.76 -11.01 -47.81
C GLU A 767 9.40 -9.70 -48.41
N GLN A 768 9.98 -8.70 -47.72
CA GLN A 768 10.72 -8.70 -46.44
C GLN A 768 11.03 -7.24 -45.96
N LEU A 769 11.21 -7.08 -44.64
CA LEU A 769 12.02 -6.09 -43.88
C LEU A 769 12.12 -4.55 -44.20
N SER A 770 11.89 -3.76 -43.13
CA SER A 770 12.76 -2.68 -42.58
C SER A 770 12.60 -1.19 -42.95
N SER A 771 13.13 -0.33 -42.04
CA SER A 771 13.05 1.16 -41.93
C SER A 771 11.67 1.75 -41.56
N GLY A 772 11.55 2.91 -40.89
CA GLY A 772 12.56 3.77 -40.24
C GLY A 772 12.19 5.27 -40.24
N GLN A 773 12.21 5.91 -39.05
CA GLN A 773 12.13 7.37 -38.77
C GLN A 773 10.80 8.17 -38.89
N ASP A 774 10.42 8.74 -37.73
CA ASP A 774 10.14 10.17 -37.42
C ASP A 774 9.01 11.02 -38.08
N ILE A 775 8.54 11.97 -37.25
CA ILE A 775 7.91 13.30 -37.51
C ILE A 775 6.43 13.50 -37.06
N LEU A 776 6.31 14.01 -35.83
CA LEU A 776 5.57 15.20 -35.33
C LEU A 776 4.10 15.53 -35.70
N CYS A 777 3.34 15.83 -34.63
CA CYS A 777 2.26 16.83 -34.46
C CYS A 777 0.97 16.74 -35.31
N GLY A 778 -0.22 17.06 -34.79
CA GLY A 778 -0.62 17.51 -33.44
C GLY A 778 -2.13 17.86 -33.41
N ASP A 779 -2.66 18.25 -32.24
CA ASP A 779 -3.91 19.03 -32.01
C ASP A 779 -5.26 18.51 -32.59
N SER A 780 -6.45 18.68 -31.98
CA SER A 780 -6.82 19.17 -30.63
C SER A 780 -8.35 19.00 -30.38
N SER A 781 -8.73 18.68 -29.14
CA SER A 781 -9.89 19.24 -28.38
C SER A 781 -11.37 19.05 -28.80
N ALA A 782 -12.24 19.14 -27.78
CA ALA A 782 -13.72 19.28 -27.77
C ALA A 782 -14.52 18.06 -28.30
N ALA A 783 -15.28 17.29 -27.51
CA ALA A 783 -16.30 17.61 -26.50
C ALA A 783 -17.56 18.31 -27.06
N LEU A 784 -18.67 17.57 -27.19
CA LEU A 784 -19.93 17.81 -26.46
C LEU A 784 -21.08 16.85 -26.90
N PHE A 785 -21.82 16.38 -25.89
CA PHE A 785 -23.18 15.81 -25.95
C PHE A 785 -24.20 16.89 -26.45
N PRO A 786 -25.50 16.60 -26.80
CA PRO A 786 -26.38 15.72 -25.99
C PRO A 786 -27.65 15.06 -26.60
N LEU A 787 -28.29 14.25 -25.72
CA LEU A 787 -29.76 14.03 -25.54
C LEU A 787 -30.63 13.48 -26.69
N CYS A 788 -31.28 12.34 -26.42
CA CYS A 788 -32.76 12.31 -26.28
C CYS A 788 -33.27 11.06 -25.51
N ASN A 789 -34.44 11.19 -24.88
CA ASN A 789 -35.05 10.22 -23.94
C ASN A 789 -35.92 9.13 -24.61
N SER A 790 -36.10 8.00 -23.92
CA SER A 790 -37.44 7.42 -23.70
C SER A 790 -37.50 6.45 -22.50
N SER A 791 -38.48 6.67 -21.62
CA SER A 791 -39.13 5.72 -20.69
C SER A 791 -39.65 4.45 -21.43
N GLU A 792 -40.04 3.29 -20.87
CA GLU A 792 -40.26 2.71 -19.52
C GLU A 792 -40.48 1.16 -19.69
N SER A 793 -40.72 0.25 -18.72
CA SER A 793 -40.75 0.20 -17.24
C SER A 793 -40.69 -1.28 -16.75
N THR A 794 -40.52 -1.52 -15.43
CA THR A 794 -40.81 -2.78 -14.68
C THR A 794 -40.19 -4.11 -15.18
N SER A 795 -39.27 -4.74 -14.44
CA SER A 795 -39.60 -5.55 -13.25
C SER A 795 -38.36 -6.07 -12.50
N HIS A 796 -38.52 -6.34 -11.19
CA HIS A 796 -37.54 -6.79 -10.19
C HIS A 796 -37.92 -8.21 -9.68
N PRO A 797 -37.14 -8.91 -8.81
CA PRO A 797 -35.73 -8.74 -8.40
C PRO A 797 -34.91 -10.06 -8.28
N GLU A 798 -33.73 -9.95 -7.66
CA GLU A 798 -33.03 -10.91 -6.78
C GLU A 798 -32.17 -12.07 -7.37
N LEU A 799 -30.85 -11.85 -7.28
CA LEU A 799 -29.84 -12.92 -7.13
C LEU A 799 -29.86 -13.45 -5.69
N VAL A 800 -29.63 -14.77 -5.54
CA VAL A 800 -29.37 -15.41 -4.25
C VAL A 800 -27.86 -15.64 -4.06
N SER A 801 -27.36 -15.24 -2.90
CA SER A 801 -25.96 -15.39 -2.47
C SER A 801 -25.56 -16.83 -2.21
N PHE A 802 -24.30 -17.18 -2.50
CA PHE A 802 -23.70 -18.42 -1.99
C PHE A 802 -23.25 -18.25 -0.54
N ILE A 803 -23.55 -19.27 0.28
CA ILE A 803 -23.19 -19.35 1.69
C ILE A 803 -21.85 -20.08 1.83
N TYR A 804 -20.91 -19.52 2.59
CA TYR A 804 -19.84 -20.29 3.22
C TYR A 804 -20.10 -20.36 4.73
N VAL A 805 -20.12 -21.59 5.26
CA VAL A 805 -20.31 -21.87 6.69
C VAL A 805 -18.94 -21.98 7.36
N TYR A 806 -18.71 -21.19 8.40
CA TYR A 806 -17.71 -21.51 9.42
C TYR A 806 -18.36 -21.50 10.79
N SER A 807 -18.36 -22.66 11.42
CA SER A 807 -18.86 -22.88 12.78
C SER A 807 -17.73 -22.65 13.80
N PHE A 808 -17.93 -21.72 14.73
CA PHE A 808 -17.16 -21.68 15.97
C PHE A 808 -18.10 -21.61 17.17
N SER A 809 -17.92 -22.57 18.08
CA SER A 809 -18.64 -22.69 19.34
C SER A 809 -17.94 -21.89 20.44
N LEU A 810 -18.71 -21.11 21.20
CA LEU A 810 -18.29 -20.56 22.49
C LEU A 810 -19.13 -21.18 23.61
N PRO A 811 -18.53 -21.52 24.77
CA PRO A 811 -19.24 -22.11 25.89
C PRO A 811 -19.96 -21.05 26.73
N THR A 812 -21.12 -21.43 27.27
CA THR A 812 -21.87 -20.63 28.24
C THR A 812 -21.32 -20.81 29.65
N GLN A 813 -20.88 -19.72 30.28
CA GLN A 813 -20.96 -19.53 31.73
C GLN A 813 -20.74 -18.07 32.11
N PHE A 814 -21.80 -17.39 32.55
CA PHE A 814 -21.72 -16.43 33.64
C PHE A 814 -23.08 -16.34 34.33
N SER A 815 -23.04 -16.47 35.65
CA SER A 815 -24.12 -16.14 36.57
C SER A 815 -23.49 -15.34 37.72
N VAL A 816 -24.34 -14.75 38.58
CA VAL A 816 -23.98 -14.11 39.86
C VAL A 816 -23.42 -12.68 39.73
N PHE A 817 -23.99 -11.66 40.40
CA PHE A 817 -25.31 -11.52 41.08
C PHE A 817 -25.70 -10.03 40.96
N THR A 818 -26.28 -9.42 42.01
CA THR A 818 -26.00 -8.01 42.38
C THR A 818 -24.53 -7.67 42.35
#